data_AF-A0A0K0XZ98-F1
#
_entry.id   AF-A0A0K0XZ98-F1
#
_cell.length_a   1.000
_cell.length_b   1.000
_cell.length_c   1.000
_cell.angle_alpha   90.00
_cell.angle_beta   90.00
_cell.angle_gamma   90.00
#
_symmetry.space_group_name_H-M   'P 1'
#
loop_
_entity.id
_entity.type
_entity.pdbx_description
1 polymer ?
#
loop_
_entity_poly.entity_id
_entity_poly.type
_entity_poly.pdbx_seq_one_letter_code
_entity_poly.pdbx_strand_id
1 'polypeptide(L)'
;MKTQSIKQILTLAAIAALSLGLVACGSTPESQPTESDQTQEELNDRFEEARAEREAAEAAERQAAEAERQAAEAERAAEAARREAEAEAARAAAEAEARAEAERQAAEAEAAAAAAAAREEAQRRAAEAEMAAAEAAAREEAERMAAERMAAEAAAAEAAAAEEAERRAAAAAAAAEAEAERMAAEAAAAEAAAREDAERIAAENAAAQEAAAEAAAAQAAARAAAEPAVPADSGDFILARTPENIARLGRDLTPMGSIRGGSADGRIPAWDGGLGREDWPAGYEPGDRHLDPFAADEPLYVITGENYQEYADRLSVGQMATFARYPDTYIMKVYPTRRSASFPEFIYEATIRNASTGRLTAEGEGVADVSEGFPFPLPQNAYELMWNHKLKYKGTGGVRYNNQVAPTTSGSYQLVRLREELLGLYYVEGSTIADTNNILLYFFQEVESPARLAGNILLVHETLNQLEQPRQAWIYNPGQRRVRRAPNVAYDNPGTASDGLRTNDMTDMFNGAMDRFTWEIVGKKEMYIPYNSYQLHSGDLTPDDIVRPGHLNPDLMRYELHRVWIVDARLREGTRHINSRRTFYLDEDSYQIALIDHYDQRGELWRASEAHTINYYDLPTYWSSVETHMDLQSGRYVATGIDNQDPVNTFNVPLSPSSYTPQALRTRGRR
;
A
#
# COMPACT_ATOMS: atom_id res chain seq x y z
N MET A 1 55.00 -31.19 -0.01
CA MET A 1 56.27 -31.95 0.08
C MET A 1 56.74 -32.26 -1.34
N LYS A 2 57.97 -31.89 -1.74
CA LYS A 2 59.07 -32.80 -2.19
C LYS A 2 58.59 -34.02 -3.03
N THR A 3 59.15 -34.36 -4.21
CA THR A 3 60.58 -34.34 -4.59
C THR A 3 60.78 -34.42 -6.14
N GLN A 4 61.80 -33.72 -6.67
CA GLN A 4 62.85 -34.07 -7.70
C GLN A 4 62.67 -35.25 -8.72
N SER A 5 63.38 -35.35 -9.88
CA SER A 5 64.31 -34.51 -10.69
C SER A 5 64.86 -35.33 -11.92
N ILE A 6 65.75 -34.74 -12.76
CA ILE A 6 66.69 -35.37 -13.76
C ILE A 6 66.04 -35.79 -15.12
N LYS A 7 66.42 -35.41 -16.37
CA LYS A 7 67.53 -34.70 -17.10
C LYS A 7 68.62 -35.60 -17.78
N GLN A 8 68.98 -35.29 -19.06
CA GLN A 8 70.21 -35.69 -19.84
C GLN A 8 70.20 -37.12 -20.54
N ILE A 9 70.94 -37.49 -21.64
CA ILE A 9 72.02 -36.86 -22.49
C ILE A 9 72.35 -37.58 -23.85
N LEU A 10 73.07 -36.91 -24.81
CA LEU A 10 73.82 -37.35 -26.05
C LEU A 10 73.12 -38.18 -27.18
N THR A 11 73.44 -38.22 -28.51
CA THR A 11 74.27 -37.46 -29.53
C THR A 11 75.58 -38.10 -30.13
N LEU A 12 75.75 -38.05 -31.49
CA LEU A 12 76.93 -38.34 -32.39
C LEU A 12 77.29 -39.84 -32.71
N ALA A 13 77.93 -40.28 -33.81
CA ALA A 13 78.59 -39.75 -35.04
C ALA A 13 78.82 -40.92 -36.08
N ALA A 14 79.66 -40.92 -37.15
CA ALA A 14 79.88 -40.07 -38.35
C ALA A 14 81.06 -40.63 -39.23
N ILE A 15 81.33 -40.10 -40.46
CA ILE A 15 82.58 -40.22 -41.30
C ILE A 15 82.82 -41.58 -42.04
N ALA A 16 83.49 -41.74 -43.22
CA ALA A 16 83.70 -41.01 -44.50
C ALA A 16 84.69 -41.84 -45.40
N ALA A 17 84.83 -41.57 -46.73
CA ALA A 17 86.10 -41.61 -47.54
C ALA A 17 85.89 -41.59 -49.08
N LEU A 18 86.96 -41.36 -49.86
CA LEU A 18 86.96 -40.92 -51.28
C LEU A 18 87.98 -41.68 -52.17
N SER A 19 88.02 -41.35 -53.48
CA SER A 19 89.13 -41.53 -54.48
C SER A 19 89.32 -42.90 -55.17
N LEU A 20 90.00 -43.05 -56.33
CA LEU A 20 90.09 -42.30 -57.62
C LEU A 20 90.92 -43.16 -58.63
N GLY A 21 90.78 -43.04 -59.95
CA GLY A 21 91.66 -43.75 -60.92
C GLY A 21 91.50 -43.29 -62.38
N LEU A 22 92.61 -43.05 -63.09
CA LEU A 22 92.63 -42.34 -64.39
C LEU A 22 93.92 -42.65 -65.19
N VAL A 23 93.81 -43.12 -66.45
CA VAL A 23 94.89 -43.32 -67.45
C VAL A 23 94.31 -43.16 -68.89
N ALA A 24 95.13 -43.19 -69.95
CA ALA A 24 95.53 -42.01 -70.74
C ALA A 24 96.32 -42.41 -72.01
N CYS A 25 96.19 -41.62 -73.10
CA CYS A 25 96.99 -41.68 -74.37
C CYS A 25 96.84 -42.96 -75.24
N GLY A 26 97.12 -43.00 -76.56
CA GLY A 26 97.45 -41.96 -77.55
C GLY A 26 98.06 -42.54 -78.87
N SER A 27 98.03 -41.76 -79.97
CA SER A 27 98.86 -41.83 -81.22
C SER A 27 98.71 -42.92 -82.33
N THR A 28 98.11 -42.50 -83.47
CA THR A 28 98.59 -42.55 -84.91
C THR A 28 98.98 -43.86 -85.67
N PRO A 29 99.02 -43.85 -87.03
CA PRO A 29 98.73 -45.04 -87.87
C PRO A 29 99.92 -45.62 -88.65
N GLU A 30 99.77 -46.83 -89.21
CA GLU A 30 100.69 -47.40 -90.21
C GLU A 30 99.97 -48.27 -91.26
N SER A 31 100.68 -48.67 -92.32
CA SER A 31 100.16 -48.92 -93.68
C SER A 31 99.91 -50.38 -94.09
N GLN A 32 99.07 -50.53 -95.12
CA GLN A 32 99.04 -51.54 -96.20
C GLN A 32 100.28 -52.45 -96.38
N PRO A 33 100.12 -53.74 -96.81
CA PRO A 33 99.60 -54.00 -98.16
C PRO A 33 98.58 -55.13 -98.36
N THR A 34 98.08 -55.11 -99.60
CA THR A 34 97.07 -55.92 -100.30
C THR A 34 97.38 -57.40 -100.50
N GLU A 35 96.32 -58.22 -100.47
CA GLU A 35 95.93 -59.36 -101.35
C GLU A 35 95.08 -60.33 -100.50
N SER A 36 93.96 -60.93 -100.95
CA SER A 36 93.23 -60.89 -102.23
C SER A 36 91.76 -61.26 -101.98
N ASP A 37 90.85 -60.90 -102.91
CA ASP A 37 89.45 -61.37 -103.02
C ASP A 37 88.81 -62.07 -101.80
N GLN A 38 88.09 -61.30 -100.96
CA GLN A 38 87.05 -61.89 -100.09
C GLN A 38 85.69 -61.75 -100.75
N THR A 39 85.00 -62.87 -100.91
CA THR A 39 83.73 -62.98 -101.62
C THR A 39 82.59 -62.31 -100.84
N GLN A 40 81.60 -61.80 -101.59
CA GLN A 40 80.46 -61.06 -101.04
C GLN A 40 79.55 -61.87 -100.10
N GLU A 41 79.79 -63.18 -100.00
CA GLU A 41 79.12 -64.16 -99.16
C GLU A 41 79.60 -64.07 -97.70
N GLU A 42 80.92 -64.00 -97.44
CA GLU A 42 81.50 -63.92 -96.08
C GLU A 42 81.15 -62.62 -95.33
N LEU A 43 80.88 -61.54 -96.07
CA LEU A 43 80.46 -60.26 -95.51
C LEU A 43 78.99 -60.25 -95.09
N ASN A 44 78.13 -61.04 -95.74
CA ASN A 44 76.70 -61.14 -95.37
C ASN A 44 76.52 -61.96 -94.09
N ASP A 45 77.18 -63.11 -93.97
CA ASP A 45 77.02 -64.00 -92.81
C ASP A 45 77.44 -63.30 -91.51
N ARG A 46 78.56 -62.58 -91.50
CA ARG A 46 78.99 -61.78 -90.34
C ARG A 46 78.06 -60.61 -90.01
N PHE A 47 77.29 -60.12 -90.97
CA PHE A 47 76.33 -59.03 -90.75
C PHE A 47 75.02 -59.55 -90.14
N GLU A 48 74.56 -60.72 -90.58
CA GLU A 48 73.39 -61.40 -90.00
C GLU A 48 73.69 -61.95 -88.59
N GLU A 49 74.88 -62.50 -88.34
CA GLU A 49 75.27 -63.00 -87.01
C GLU A 49 75.37 -61.86 -85.98
N ALA A 50 76.06 -60.76 -86.32
CA ALA A 50 76.14 -59.57 -85.46
C ALA A 50 74.77 -58.89 -85.25
N ARG A 51 73.87 -58.99 -86.22
CA ARG A 51 72.48 -58.54 -86.10
C ARG A 51 71.68 -59.42 -85.14
N ALA A 52 71.80 -60.75 -85.25
CA ALA A 52 71.12 -61.70 -84.38
C ALA A 52 71.58 -61.56 -82.91
N GLU A 53 72.89 -61.41 -82.66
CA GLU A 53 73.40 -61.13 -81.31
C GLU A 53 72.86 -59.82 -80.74
N ARG A 54 72.79 -58.77 -81.57
CA ARG A 54 72.24 -57.47 -81.15
C ARG A 54 70.73 -57.53 -80.88
N GLU A 55 69.95 -58.18 -81.73
CA GLU A 55 68.51 -58.37 -81.52
C GLU A 55 68.25 -59.22 -80.26
N ALA A 56 69.09 -60.22 -79.97
CA ALA A 56 69.03 -61.00 -78.73
C ALA A 56 69.41 -60.19 -77.48
N ALA A 57 70.44 -59.34 -77.56
CA ALA A 57 70.85 -58.45 -76.46
C ALA A 57 69.77 -57.38 -76.17
N GLU A 58 69.22 -56.73 -77.19
CA GLU A 58 68.12 -55.76 -77.04
C GLU A 58 66.84 -56.43 -76.51
N ALA A 59 66.59 -57.71 -76.84
CA ALA A 59 65.47 -58.48 -76.27
C ALA A 59 65.70 -58.82 -74.79
N ALA A 60 66.91 -59.22 -74.40
CA ALA A 60 67.28 -59.50 -73.02
C ALA A 60 67.23 -58.24 -72.14
N GLU A 61 67.71 -57.10 -72.65
CA GLU A 61 67.63 -55.80 -71.95
C GLU A 61 66.17 -55.37 -71.74
N ARG A 62 65.29 -55.55 -72.73
CA ARG A 62 63.85 -55.29 -72.58
C ARG A 62 63.20 -56.21 -71.55
N GLN A 63 63.54 -57.50 -71.53
CA GLN A 63 63.02 -58.43 -70.52
C GLN A 63 63.51 -58.08 -69.10
N ALA A 64 64.77 -57.67 -68.95
CA ALA A 64 65.30 -57.20 -67.67
C ALA A 64 64.60 -55.93 -67.18
N ALA A 65 64.43 -54.93 -68.06
CA ALA A 65 63.73 -53.68 -67.75
C ALA A 65 62.23 -53.90 -67.43
N GLU A 66 61.57 -54.84 -68.11
CA GLU A 66 60.19 -55.20 -67.82
C GLU A 66 60.06 -55.95 -66.48
N ALA A 67 60.99 -56.86 -66.16
CA ALA A 67 61.04 -57.53 -64.86
C ALA A 67 61.32 -56.55 -63.70
N GLU A 68 62.25 -55.61 -63.86
CA GLU A 68 62.54 -54.57 -62.87
C GLU A 68 61.32 -53.65 -62.67
N ARG A 69 60.64 -53.27 -63.75
CA ARG A 69 59.39 -52.50 -63.66
C ARG A 69 58.27 -53.27 -62.94
N GLN A 70 58.09 -54.55 -63.25
CA GLN A 70 57.09 -55.39 -62.56
C GLN A 70 57.41 -55.56 -61.06
N ALA A 71 58.69 -55.70 -60.70
CA ALA A 71 59.13 -55.74 -59.30
C ALA A 71 58.84 -54.41 -58.58
N ALA A 72 59.15 -53.27 -59.20
CA ALA A 72 58.87 -51.94 -58.64
C ALA A 72 57.36 -51.63 -58.54
N GLU A 73 56.53 -52.10 -59.49
CA GLU A 73 55.07 -51.99 -59.40
C GLU A 73 54.51 -52.89 -58.27
N ALA A 74 55.05 -54.10 -58.09
CA ALA A 74 54.67 -54.99 -56.99
C ALA A 74 55.08 -54.46 -55.60
N GLU A 75 56.27 -53.89 -55.46
CA GLU A 75 56.72 -53.27 -54.21
C GLU A 75 55.86 -52.07 -53.82
N ARG A 76 55.54 -51.19 -54.79
CA ARG A 76 54.62 -50.05 -54.57
C ARG A 76 53.21 -50.51 -54.20
N ALA A 77 52.71 -51.58 -54.80
CA ALA A 77 51.41 -52.16 -54.44
C ALA A 77 51.41 -52.72 -53.01
N ALA A 78 52.49 -53.40 -52.61
CA ALA A 78 52.66 -53.92 -51.25
C ALA A 78 52.78 -52.79 -50.20
N GLU A 79 53.52 -51.72 -50.51
CA GLU A 79 53.63 -50.54 -49.62
C GLU A 79 52.29 -49.81 -49.50
N ALA A 80 51.54 -49.65 -50.60
CA ALA A 80 50.20 -49.06 -50.60
C ALA A 80 49.22 -49.87 -49.74
N ALA A 81 49.14 -51.19 -49.95
CA ALA A 81 48.29 -52.08 -49.16
C ALA A 81 48.65 -52.06 -47.67
N ARG A 82 49.94 -51.98 -47.33
CA ARG A 82 50.39 -51.85 -45.94
C ARG A 82 49.96 -50.52 -45.31
N ARG A 83 50.09 -49.40 -46.03
CA ARG A 83 49.63 -48.09 -45.55
C ARG A 83 48.11 -48.02 -45.38
N GLU A 84 47.37 -48.68 -46.26
CA GLU A 84 45.90 -48.80 -46.14
C GLU A 84 45.51 -49.59 -44.89
N ALA A 85 46.14 -50.74 -44.64
CA ALA A 85 45.91 -51.54 -43.43
C ALA A 85 46.32 -50.81 -42.13
N GLU A 86 47.45 -50.08 -42.14
CA GLU A 86 47.87 -49.25 -41.00
C GLU A 86 46.89 -48.09 -40.74
N ALA A 87 46.32 -47.48 -41.80
CA ALA A 87 45.31 -46.43 -41.69
C ALA A 87 43.94 -46.96 -41.22
N GLU A 88 43.52 -48.15 -41.67
CA GLU A 88 42.30 -48.81 -41.21
C GLU A 88 42.38 -49.19 -39.73
N ALA A 89 43.51 -49.77 -39.29
CA ALA A 89 43.77 -50.08 -37.89
C ALA A 89 43.76 -48.82 -37.00
N ALA A 90 44.33 -47.71 -37.48
CA ALA A 90 44.31 -46.43 -36.76
C ALA A 90 42.88 -45.85 -36.61
N ARG A 91 42.03 -45.98 -37.65
CA ARG A 91 40.62 -45.57 -37.58
C ARG A 91 39.84 -46.42 -36.59
N ALA A 92 39.98 -47.75 -36.65
CA ALA A 92 39.32 -48.66 -35.73
C ALA A 92 39.72 -48.42 -34.26
N ALA A 93 40.99 -48.08 -34.00
CA ALA A 93 41.46 -47.70 -32.67
C ALA A 93 40.82 -46.38 -32.18
N ALA A 94 40.76 -45.35 -33.04
CA ALA A 94 40.15 -44.06 -32.70
C ALA A 94 38.62 -44.18 -32.45
N GLU A 95 37.92 -45.00 -33.24
CA GLU A 95 36.49 -45.27 -33.03
C GLU A 95 36.24 -46.03 -31.72
N ALA A 96 37.11 -46.98 -31.36
CA ALA A 96 37.03 -47.69 -30.08
C ALA A 96 37.28 -46.77 -28.87
N GLU A 97 38.26 -45.86 -28.97
CA GLU A 97 38.55 -44.88 -27.92
C GLU A 97 37.39 -43.87 -27.74
N ALA A 98 36.89 -43.30 -28.84
CA ALA A 98 35.75 -42.38 -28.83
C ALA A 98 34.49 -43.04 -28.24
N ARG A 99 34.24 -44.32 -28.56
CA ARG A 99 33.14 -45.10 -27.96
C ARG A 99 33.34 -45.30 -26.46
N ALA A 100 34.54 -45.66 -26.02
CA ALA A 100 34.84 -45.85 -24.59
C ALA A 100 34.80 -44.52 -23.80
N GLU A 101 35.07 -43.37 -24.42
CA GLU A 101 34.82 -42.07 -23.83
C GLU A 101 33.32 -41.74 -23.73
N ALA A 102 32.55 -41.95 -24.80
CA ALA A 102 31.10 -41.74 -24.80
C ALA A 102 30.37 -42.61 -23.75
N GLU A 103 30.76 -43.89 -23.61
CA GLU A 103 30.20 -44.80 -22.60
C GLU A 103 30.54 -44.33 -21.15
N ARG A 104 31.71 -43.72 -20.93
CA ARG A 104 32.07 -43.12 -19.62
C ARG A 104 31.27 -41.85 -19.34
N GLN A 105 31.17 -40.93 -20.30
CA GLN A 105 30.41 -39.69 -20.14
C GLN A 105 28.91 -39.96 -19.90
N ALA A 106 28.34 -40.99 -20.55
CA ALA A 106 26.97 -41.42 -20.31
C ALA A 106 26.76 -41.94 -18.87
N ALA A 107 27.67 -42.78 -18.36
CA ALA A 107 27.61 -43.30 -17.01
C ALA A 107 27.77 -42.21 -15.93
N GLU A 108 28.65 -41.22 -16.15
CA GLU A 108 28.80 -40.06 -15.26
C GLU A 108 27.55 -39.17 -15.25
N ALA A 109 26.92 -38.95 -16.41
CA ALA A 109 25.67 -38.20 -16.52
C ALA A 109 24.49 -38.90 -15.82
N GLU A 110 24.37 -40.22 -15.96
CA GLU A 110 23.35 -41.02 -15.28
C GLU A 110 23.54 -40.99 -13.75
N ALA A 111 24.78 -41.13 -13.26
CA ALA A 111 25.09 -41.03 -11.84
C ALA A 111 24.81 -39.62 -11.28
N ALA A 112 25.10 -38.57 -12.04
CA ALA A 112 24.80 -37.18 -11.66
C ALA A 112 23.28 -36.92 -11.59
N ALA A 113 22.50 -37.44 -12.55
CA ALA A 113 21.05 -37.33 -12.57
C ALA A 113 20.41 -38.07 -11.37
N ALA A 114 20.87 -39.29 -11.07
CA ALA A 114 20.42 -40.05 -9.90
C ALA A 114 20.72 -39.31 -8.57
N ALA A 115 21.92 -38.71 -8.46
CA ALA A 115 22.29 -37.92 -7.28
C ALA A 115 21.48 -36.62 -7.14
N ALA A 116 21.08 -35.98 -8.25
CA ALA A 116 20.21 -34.81 -8.24
C ALA A 116 18.78 -35.18 -7.77
N ALA A 117 18.19 -36.23 -8.34
CA ALA A 117 16.86 -36.72 -7.96
C ALA A 117 16.79 -37.12 -6.46
N ALA A 118 17.83 -37.78 -5.95
CA ALA A 118 17.91 -38.14 -4.53
C ALA A 118 17.99 -36.91 -3.59
N ARG A 119 18.65 -35.82 -4.02
CA ARG A 119 18.69 -34.56 -3.26
C ARG A 119 17.35 -33.84 -3.27
N GLU A 120 16.67 -33.81 -4.41
CA GLU A 120 15.34 -33.21 -4.56
C GLU A 120 14.30 -33.96 -3.71
N GLU A 121 14.33 -35.31 -3.71
CA GLU A 121 13.45 -36.10 -2.85
C GLU A 121 13.74 -35.87 -1.36
N ALA A 122 15.02 -35.79 -0.96
CA ALA A 122 15.40 -35.49 0.42
C ALA A 122 14.94 -34.10 0.87
N GLN A 123 15.06 -33.08 0.00
CA GLN A 123 14.55 -31.73 0.25
C GLN A 123 13.02 -31.72 0.38
N ARG A 124 12.30 -32.43 -0.50
CA ARG A 124 10.84 -32.55 -0.41
C ARG A 124 10.39 -33.19 0.91
N ARG A 125 11.01 -34.30 1.31
CA ARG A 125 10.71 -34.98 2.59
C ARG A 125 11.03 -34.10 3.81
N ALA A 126 12.08 -33.27 3.74
CA ALA A 126 12.39 -32.31 4.80
C ALA A 126 11.33 -31.21 4.91
N ALA A 127 10.89 -30.62 3.79
CA ALA A 127 9.83 -29.62 3.76
C ALA A 127 8.47 -30.18 4.20
N GLU A 128 8.13 -31.42 3.81
CA GLU A 128 6.94 -32.12 4.28
C GLU A 128 6.95 -32.33 5.81
N ALA A 129 8.11 -32.68 6.39
CA ALA A 129 8.27 -32.84 7.83
C ALA A 129 8.20 -31.51 8.60
N GLU A 130 8.80 -30.44 8.08
CA GLU A 130 8.74 -29.10 8.66
C GLU A 130 7.30 -28.54 8.64
N MET A 131 6.58 -28.72 7.53
CA MET A 131 5.17 -28.35 7.41
C MET A 131 4.29 -29.14 8.39
N ALA A 132 4.53 -30.44 8.57
CA ALA A 132 3.80 -31.25 9.54
C ALA A 132 4.06 -30.83 10.99
N ALA A 133 5.31 -30.44 11.32
CA ALA A 133 5.65 -29.90 12.64
C ALA A 133 5.00 -28.53 12.88
N ALA A 134 4.98 -27.65 11.87
CA ALA A 134 4.30 -26.36 11.95
C ALA A 134 2.76 -26.52 12.10
N GLU A 135 2.14 -27.48 11.41
CA GLU A 135 0.72 -27.77 11.57
C GLU A 135 0.40 -28.32 12.97
N ALA A 136 1.25 -29.17 13.54
CA ALA A 136 1.10 -29.66 14.91
C ALA A 136 1.16 -28.51 15.94
N ALA A 137 2.18 -27.64 15.83
CA ALA A 137 2.31 -26.47 16.71
C ALA A 137 1.13 -25.49 16.57
N ALA A 138 0.65 -25.26 15.34
CA ALA A 138 -0.52 -24.41 15.11
C ALA A 138 -1.83 -24.99 15.67
N ARG A 139 -1.97 -26.33 15.72
CA ARG A 139 -3.10 -27.00 16.39
C ARG A 139 -3.03 -26.84 17.91
N GLU A 140 -1.86 -27.06 18.51
CA GLU A 140 -1.65 -26.88 19.96
C GLU A 140 -1.91 -25.43 20.39
N GLU A 141 -1.43 -24.44 19.62
CA GLU A 141 -1.71 -23.03 19.87
C GLU A 141 -3.19 -22.67 19.65
N ALA A 142 -3.86 -23.25 18.65
CA ALA A 142 -5.30 -23.05 18.45
C ALA A 142 -6.14 -23.65 19.59
N GLU A 143 -5.74 -24.80 20.15
CA GLU A 143 -6.37 -25.40 21.33
C GLU A 143 -6.14 -24.54 22.58
N ARG A 144 -4.93 -24.01 22.79
CA ARG A 144 -4.61 -23.05 23.87
C ARG A 144 -5.48 -21.79 23.77
N MET A 145 -5.52 -21.14 22.60
CA MET A 145 -6.35 -19.96 22.36
C MET A 145 -7.85 -20.24 22.50
N ALA A 146 -8.32 -21.45 22.17
CA ALA A 146 -9.71 -21.84 22.39
C ALA A 146 -10.03 -21.98 23.88
N ALA A 147 -9.11 -22.56 24.68
CA ALA A 147 -9.25 -22.66 26.14
C ALA A 147 -9.22 -21.27 26.81
N GLU A 148 -8.28 -20.41 26.44
CA GLU A 148 -8.19 -19.02 26.90
C GLU A 148 -9.45 -18.23 26.56
N ARG A 149 -10.00 -18.39 25.34
CA ARG A 149 -11.25 -17.72 24.95
C ARG A 149 -12.45 -18.21 25.76
N MET A 150 -12.59 -19.51 26.00
CA MET A 150 -13.66 -20.04 26.86
C MET A 150 -13.56 -19.52 28.30
N ALA A 151 -12.35 -19.39 28.84
CA ALA A 151 -12.13 -18.81 30.17
C ALA A 151 -12.50 -17.32 30.20
N ALA A 152 -12.15 -16.55 29.16
CA ALA A 152 -12.52 -15.14 29.04
C ALA A 152 -14.04 -14.94 28.85
N GLU A 153 -14.70 -15.78 28.03
CA GLU A 153 -16.15 -15.78 27.84
C GLU A 153 -16.88 -16.08 29.17
N ALA A 154 -16.38 -17.02 29.98
CA ALA A 154 -16.93 -17.32 31.30
C ALA A 154 -16.75 -16.16 32.29
N ALA A 155 -15.56 -15.55 32.36
CA ALA A 155 -15.29 -14.40 33.23
C ALA A 155 -16.12 -13.16 32.84
N ALA A 156 -16.33 -12.93 31.54
CA ALA A 156 -17.18 -11.85 31.06
C ALA A 156 -18.67 -12.07 31.42
N ALA A 157 -19.15 -13.32 31.37
CA ALA A 157 -20.51 -13.66 31.81
C ALA A 157 -20.71 -13.46 33.32
N GLU A 158 -19.70 -13.78 34.14
CA GLU A 158 -19.72 -13.53 35.59
C GLU A 158 -19.73 -12.03 35.91
N ALA A 159 -18.89 -11.24 35.22
CA ALA A 159 -18.86 -9.78 35.37
C ALA A 159 -20.20 -9.12 34.96
N ALA A 160 -20.79 -9.54 33.83
CA ALA A 160 -22.09 -9.03 33.38
C ALA A 160 -23.22 -9.36 34.37
N ALA A 161 -23.19 -10.54 34.99
CA ALA A 161 -24.16 -10.91 36.03
C ALA A 161 -24.00 -10.07 37.31
N ALA A 162 -22.76 -9.71 37.69
CA ALA A 162 -22.49 -8.80 38.81
C ALA A 162 -23.00 -7.38 38.52
N GLU A 163 -22.72 -6.85 37.32
CA GLU A 163 -23.17 -5.52 36.89
C GLU A 163 -24.71 -5.43 36.78
N GLU A 164 -25.39 -6.50 36.35
CA GLU A 164 -26.86 -6.55 36.37
C GLU A 164 -27.40 -6.57 37.80
N ALA A 165 -26.75 -7.29 38.73
CA ALA A 165 -27.13 -7.30 40.14
C ALA A 165 -26.96 -5.91 40.79
N GLU A 166 -25.87 -5.20 40.48
CA GLU A 166 -25.63 -3.83 40.95
C GLU A 166 -26.66 -2.85 40.38
N ARG A 167 -26.96 -2.91 39.07
CA ARG A 167 -28.02 -2.09 38.45
C ARG A 167 -29.40 -2.33 39.07
N ARG A 168 -29.73 -3.58 39.41
CA ARG A 168 -30.98 -3.92 40.12
C ARG A 168 -30.99 -3.36 41.55
N ALA A 169 -29.86 -3.36 42.26
CA ALA A 169 -29.73 -2.76 43.58
C ALA A 169 -29.87 -1.23 43.54
N ALA A 170 -29.22 -0.56 42.59
CA ALA A 170 -29.33 0.88 42.39
C ALA A 170 -30.76 1.32 42.03
N ALA A 171 -31.43 0.58 41.13
CA ALA A 171 -32.84 0.84 40.80
C ALA A 171 -33.78 0.67 42.00
N ALA A 172 -33.53 -0.31 42.88
CA ALA A 172 -34.29 -0.49 44.11
C ALA A 172 -34.03 0.65 45.12
N ALA A 173 -32.80 1.16 45.22
CA ALA A 173 -32.47 2.30 46.06
C ALA A 173 -33.16 3.59 45.59
N ALA A 174 -33.09 3.90 44.28
CA ALA A 174 -33.75 5.06 43.69
C ALA A 174 -35.28 5.01 43.84
N ALA A 175 -35.89 3.83 43.75
CA ALA A 175 -37.32 3.66 44.00
C ALA A 175 -37.71 3.95 45.47
N ALA A 176 -36.86 3.55 46.43
CA ALA A 176 -37.07 3.84 47.85
C ALA A 176 -36.86 5.32 48.18
N GLU A 177 -35.91 5.99 47.52
CA GLU A 177 -35.67 7.44 47.65
C GLU A 177 -36.85 8.25 47.12
N ALA A 178 -37.35 7.94 45.91
CA ALA A 178 -38.53 8.58 45.34
C ALA A 178 -39.82 8.35 46.18
N GLU A 179 -39.93 7.22 46.88
CA GLU A 179 -41.00 6.97 47.85
C GLU A 179 -40.85 7.81 49.12
N ALA A 180 -39.62 7.98 49.63
CA ALA A 180 -39.34 8.85 50.76
C ALA A 180 -39.61 10.34 50.43
N GLU A 181 -39.20 10.80 49.24
CA GLU A 181 -39.51 12.14 48.73
C GLU A 181 -41.01 12.38 48.60
N ARG A 182 -41.77 11.40 48.09
CA ARG A 182 -43.23 11.47 48.00
C ARG A 182 -43.87 11.63 49.38
N MET A 183 -43.44 10.84 50.37
CA MET A 183 -43.94 10.98 51.75
C MET A 183 -43.54 12.31 52.40
N ALA A 184 -42.35 12.82 52.11
CA ALA A 184 -41.91 14.14 52.57
C ALA A 184 -42.72 15.28 51.92
N ALA A 185 -43.06 15.18 50.64
CA ALA A 185 -43.91 16.12 49.93
C ALA A 185 -45.36 16.10 50.46
N GLU A 186 -45.92 14.93 50.74
CA GLU A 186 -47.25 14.79 51.38
C GLU A 186 -47.25 15.39 52.79
N ALA A 187 -46.19 15.18 53.59
CA ALA A 187 -46.04 15.79 54.91
C ALA A 187 -45.88 17.32 54.83
N ALA A 188 -45.09 17.83 53.88
CA ALA A 188 -44.93 19.27 53.65
C ALA A 188 -46.23 19.94 53.16
N ALA A 189 -47.03 19.26 52.33
CA ALA A 189 -48.34 19.74 51.92
C ALA A 189 -49.33 19.77 53.10
N ALA A 190 -49.28 18.79 54.00
CA ALA A 190 -50.07 18.82 55.24
C ALA A 190 -49.64 19.95 56.19
N GLU A 191 -48.34 20.24 56.30
CA GLU A 191 -47.84 21.38 57.08
C GLU A 191 -48.24 22.72 56.42
N ALA A 192 -48.17 22.82 55.09
CA ALA A 192 -48.61 24.00 54.36
C ALA A 192 -50.10 24.27 54.55
N ALA A 193 -50.96 23.25 54.49
CA ALA A 193 -52.40 23.40 54.79
C ALA A 193 -52.64 23.82 56.25
N ALA A 194 -51.86 23.31 57.21
CA ALA A 194 -51.95 23.73 58.60
C ALA A 194 -51.47 25.18 58.81
N ARG A 195 -50.49 25.64 58.02
CA ARG A 195 -50.06 27.05 57.98
C ARG A 195 -51.12 27.94 57.35
N GLU A 196 -51.73 27.53 56.24
CA GLU A 196 -52.81 28.28 55.58
C GLU A 196 -54.02 28.47 56.52
N ASP A 197 -54.36 27.46 57.32
CA ASP A 197 -55.40 27.58 58.35
C ASP A 197 -54.98 28.48 59.54
N ALA A 198 -53.71 28.47 59.92
CA ALA A 198 -53.16 29.40 60.90
C ALA A 198 -53.08 30.85 60.37
N GLU A 199 -52.78 31.02 59.09
CA GLU A 199 -52.75 32.30 58.37
C GLU A 199 -54.17 32.86 58.17
N ARG A 200 -55.18 32.01 57.96
CA ARG A 200 -56.60 32.40 57.98
C ARG A 200 -57.01 32.96 59.34
N ILE A 201 -56.60 32.31 60.43
CA ILE A 201 -56.81 32.81 61.81
C ILE A 201 -56.00 34.10 62.06
N ALA A 202 -54.79 34.22 61.51
CA ALA A 202 -54.00 35.43 61.59
C ALA A 202 -54.62 36.57 60.77
N ALA A 203 -55.22 36.30 59.61
CA ALA A 203 -55.85 37.28 58.72
C ALA A 203 -57.12 37.89 59.34
N GLU A 204 -57.93 37.11 60.06
CA GLU A 204 -59.06 37.65 60.84
C GLU A 204 -58.58 38.62 61.94
N ASN A 205 -57.40 38.37 62.53
CA ASN A 205 -56.77 39.28 63.49
C ASN A 205 -56.02 40.45 62.83
N ALA A 206 -55.50 40.27 61.60
CA ALA A 206 -54.77 41.28 60.84
C ALA A 206 -55.71 42.29 60.17
N ALA A 207 -56.90 41.88 59.71
CA ALA A 207 -57.92 42.80 59.21
C ALA A 207 -58.37 43.83 60.27
N ALA A 208 -58.25 43.49 61.56
CA ALA A 208 -58.46 44.42 62.67
C ALA A 208 -57.29 45.39 62.91
N GLN A 209 -56.13 45.16 62.28
CA GLN A 209 -54.92 46.02 62.32
C GLN A 209 -54.65 46.73 60.97
N GLU A 210 -55.14 46.20 59.86
CA GLU A 210 -54.89 46.68 58.49
C GLU A 210 -55.55 48.05 58.22
N ALA A 211 -56.68 48.34 58.88
CA ALA A 211 -57.28 49.67 58.95
C ALA A 211 -56.37 50.74 59.58
N ALA A 212 -55.27 50.35 60.24
CA ALA A 212 -54.24 51.25 60.76
C ALA A 212 -52.94 51.29 59.93
N ALA A 213 -52.83 50.46 58.87
CA ALA A 213 -51.59 50.26 58.10
C ALA A 213 -51.64 50.80 56.66
N GLU A 214 -52.82 51.07 56.08
CA GLU A 214 -52.99 51.67 54.73
C GLU A 214 -52.26 53.02 54.54
N ALA A 215 -51.78 53.67 55.60
CA ALA A 215 -51.01 54.91 55.54
C ALA A 215 -49.52 54.73 55.14
N ALA A 216 -49.00 53.50 55.09
CA ALA A 216 -47.57 53.23 54.98
C ALA A 216 -47.14 52.59 53.64
N ALA A 217 -46.84 53.47 52.68
CA ALA A 217 -45.79 53.26 51.68
C ALA A 217 -45.91 52.05 50.74
N ALA A 218 -46.92 52.09 49.86
CA ALA A 218 -46.83 51.45 48.55
C ALA A 218 -45.78 52.16 47.65
N GLN A 219 -44.47 51.97 47.92
CA GLN A 219 -43.39 52.32 47.00
C GLN A 219 -42.04 51.67 47.40
N ALA A 220 -41.19 51.40 46.38
CA ALA A 220 -39.85 50.78 46.46
C ALA A 220 -39.83 49.27 46.81
N ALA A 221 -39.93 48.34 45.85
CA ALA A 221 -38.98 47.97 44.78
C ALA A 221 -37.94 46.89 45.17
N ALA A 222 -38.04 45.70 44.55
CA ALA A 222 -37.03 44.65 44.42
C ALA A 222 -37.34 43.88 43.11
N ARG A 223 -36.44 43.62 42.15
CA ARG A 223 -35.10 42.97 42.12
C ARG A 223 -35.14 41.44 41.91
N ALA A 224 -34.95 41.07 40.65
CA ALA A 224 -34.19 39.98 40.00
C ALA A 224 -33.50 38.83 40.79
N ALA A 225 -33.28 37.73 40.02
CA ALA A 225 -32.29 36.62 40.16
C ALA A 225 -32.63 35.48 41.16
N ALA A 226 -32.25 34.20 40.93
CA ALA A 226 -31.73 33.50 39.72
C ALA A 226 -31.84 31.95 39.84
N GLU A 227 -31.93 31.28 38.68
CA GLU A 227 -31.19 30.10 38.14
C GLU A 227 -30.30 29.17 39.02
N PRO A 228 -29.94 27.95 38.54
CA PRO A 228 -28.72 27.83 37.70
C PRO A 228 -28.73 26.79 36.55
N ALA A 229 -27.87 27.01 35.56
CA ALA A 229 -27.49 26.08 34.50
C ALA A 229 -25.96 25.79 34.49
N VAL A 230 -25.53 24.77 33.73
CA VAL A 230 -24.11 24.35 33.59
C VAL A 230 -23.42 25.17 32.48
N PRO A 231 -22.18 25.68 32.68
CA PRO A 231 -21.54 26.57 31.71
C PRO A 231 -20.80 25.81 30.59
N ALA A 232 -20.85 26.37 29.38
CA ALA A 232 -19.91 26.10 28.30
C ALA A 232 -19.19 27.41 27.97
N ASP A 233 -17.85 27.37 27.89
CA ASP A 233 -17.00 28.53 27.59
C ASP A 233 -16.40 28.33 26.20
N SER A 234 -16.94 29.02 25.19
CA SER A 234 -16.50 28.91 23.79
C SER A 234 -16.63 30.26 23.09
N GLY A 235 -15.54 30.75 22.49
CA GLY A 235 -15.59 31.95 21.65
C GLY A 235 -16.47 31.78 20.40
N ASP A 236 -16.75 32.89 19.70
CA ASP A 236 -17.76 33.07 18.65
C ASP A 236 -17.59 32.25 17.33
N PHE A 237 -17.04 31.04 17.38
CA PHE A 237 -16.83 30.17 16.22
C PHE A 237 -17.88 29.06 16.05
N ILE A 238 -18.68 28.75 17.07
CA ILE A 238 -19.84 27.85 16.96
C ILE A 238 -21.09 28.71 16.70
N LEU A 239 -21.65 28.61 15.49
CA LEU A 239 -22.85 29.35 15.09
C LEU A 239 -24.11 28.52 15.38
N ALA A 240 -24.94 28.99 16.30
CA ALA A 240 -26.22 28.34 16.61
C ALA A 240 -27.12 28.19 15.37
N ARG A 241 -27.81 27.05 15.22
CA ARG A 241 -28.74 26.76 14.10
C ARG A 241 -30.07 27.54 14.17
N THR A 242 -29.99 28.86 14.26
CA THR A 242 -31.17 29.73 14.09
C THR A 242 -31.47 29.95 12.60
N PRO A 243 -32.71 30.29 12.23
CA PRO A 243 -33.05 30.62 10.84
C PRO A 243 -32.17 31.74 10.25
N GLU A 244 -31.76 32.71 11.07
CA GLU A 244 -30.89 33.82 10.67
C GLU A 244 -29.49 33.33 10.31
N ASN A 245 -28.92 32.41 11.09
CA ASN A 245 -27.60 31.83 10.81
C ASN A 245 -27.65 30.83 9.64
N ILE A 246 -28.70 30.02 9.53
CA ILE A 246 -28.89 29.12 8.38
C ILE A 246 -28.98 29.94 7.09
N ALA A 247 -29.68 31.08 7.11
CA ALA A 247 -29.76 31.97 5.97
C ALA A 247 -28.41 32.60 5.56
N ARG A 248 -27.33 32.50 6.35
CA ARG A 248 -25.99 32.99 5.98
C ARG A 248 -25.22 32.04 5.05
N LEU A 249 -25.63 30.76 5.00
CA LEU A 249 -25.08 29.77 4.09
C LEU A 249 -25.26 30.21 2.63
N GLY A 250 -24.20 30.09 1.83
CA GLY A 250 -24.15 30.59 0.45
C GLY A 250 -24.01 32.12 0.30
N ARG A 251 -24.10 32.90 1.39
CA ARG A 251 -23.90 34.36 1.40
C ARG A 251 -22.50 34.70 1.94
N ASP A 252 -22.40 35.07 3.23
CA ASP A 252 -21.14 35.37 3.92
C ASP A 252 -20.46 34.13 4.50
N LEU A 253 -21.21 33.02 4.61
CA LEU A 253 -20.67 31.68 4.75
C LEU A 253 -20.72 30.98 3.38
N THR A 254 -19.86 29.99 3.17
CA THR A 254 -19.99 29.04 2.05
C THR A 254 -21.24 28.16 2.25
N PRO A 255 -21.67 27.35 1.26
CA PRO A 255 -22.73 26.36 1.47
C PRO A 255 -22.40 25.37 2.61
N MET A 256 -21.10 25.13 2.86
CA MET A 256 -20.57 24.27 3.92
C MET A 256 -20.48 24.98 5.28
N GLY A 257 -20.84 26.27 5.38
CA GLY A 257 -20.78 27.00 6.65
C GLY A 257 -19.38 27.47 7.06
N SER A 258 -18.38 27.28 6.20
CA SER A 258 -17.06 27.90 6.36
C SER A 258 -17.11 29.40 6.08
N ILE A 259 -16.14 30.16 6.63
CA ILE A 259 -16.08 31.61 6.40
C ILE A 259 -15.72 31.89 4.93
N ARG A 260 -16.62 32.55 4.20
CA ARG A 260 -16.39 32.84 2.78
C ARG A 260 -15.27 33.87 2.57
N GLY A 261 -15.14 34.86 3.45
CA GLY A 261 -14.07 35.87 3.38
C GLY A 261 -12.67 35.28 3.59
N GLY A 262 -11.65 35.96 3.05
CA GLY A 262 -10.24 35.63 3.25
C GLY A 262 -9.73 35.93 4.68
N SER A 263 -8.48 35.57 4.98
CA SER A 263 -7.85 35.90 6.27
C SER A 263 -7.55 37.39 6.38
N ALA A 264 -7.43 37.89 7.62
CA ALA A 264 -7.13 39.30 7.87
C ALA A 264 -5.73 39.72 7.38
N ASP A 265 -4.79 38.76 7.29
CA ASP A 265 -3.44 38.96 6.72
C ASP A 265 -3.37 38.72 5.20
N GLY A 266 -4.50 38.39 4.56
CA GLY A 266 -4.61 38.16 3.12
C GLY A 266 -3.96 36.87 2.60
N ARG A 267 -3.41 36.02 3.48
CA ARG A 267 -2.76 34.76 3.07
C ARG A 267 -3.76 33.68 2.63
N ILE A 268 -4.94 33.65 3.21
CA ILE A 268 -6.05 32.80 2.80
C ILE A 268 -6.99 33.65 1.94
N PRO A 269 -7.24 33.31 0.66
CA PRO A 269 -8.16 34.06 -0.19
C PRO A 269 -9.62 33.88 0.24
N ALA A 270 -10.51 34.73 -0.30
CA ALA A 270 -11.94 34.47 -0.22
C ALA A 270 -12.30 33.22 -1.03
N TRP A 271 -13.35 32.50 -0.63
CA TRP A 271 -13.92 31.40 -1.39
C TRP A 271 -14.92 31.93 -2.42
N ASP A 272 -14.62 31.67 -3.67
CA ASP A 272 -15.33 32.09 -4.89
C ASP A 272 -16.20 30.97 -5.48
N GLY A 273 -15.80 29.71 -5.28
CA GLY A 273 -16.53 28.50 -5.68
C GLY A 273 -15.72 27.21 -5.53
N GLY A 274 -14.42 27.35 -5.24
CA GLY A 274 -13.45 26.26 -5.38
C GLY A 274 -13.08 26.07 -6.85
N LEU A 275 -12.41 24.95 -7.15
CA LEU A 275 -11.89 24.69 -8.50
C LEU A 275 -13.05 24.42 -9.48
N GLY A 276 -13.13 25.24 -10.53
CA GLY A 276 -14.13 25.20 -11.60
C GLY A 276 -13.60 24.67 -12.93
N ARG A 277 -14.45 24.59 -13.97
CA ARG A 277 -14.05 24.05 -15.28
C ARG A 277 -13.06 24.96 -16.02
N GLU A 278 -13.07 26.24 -15.69
CA GLU A 278 -12.15 27.27 -16.15
C GLU A 278 -10.71 27.09 -15.64
N ASP A 279 -10.51 26.42 -14.50
CA ASP A 279 -9.20 26.16 -13.91
C ASP A 279 -8.53 24.87 -14.43
N TRP A 280 -9.24 24.07 -15.24
CA TRP A 280 -8.74 22.79 -15.72
C TRP A 280 -7.50 23.00 -16.63
N PRO A 281 -6.38 22.29 -16.37
CA PRO A 281 -5.19 22.36 -17.22
C PRO A 281 -5.48 22.04 -18.69
N ALA A 282 -4.85 22.81 -19.58
CA ALA A 282 -4.98 22.61 -21.02
C ALA A 282 -4.48 21.21 -21.42
N GLY A 283 -5.36 20.41 -22.04
CA GLY A 283 -5.06 19.06 -22.48
C GLY A 283 -5.54 17.94 -21.54
N TYR A 284 -6.17 18.25 -20.41
CA TYR A 284 -6.87 17.26 -19.58
C TYR A 284 -8.24 16.88 -20.18
N GLU A 285 -8.52 15.58 -20.26
CA GLU A 285 -9.86 15.03 -20.52
C GLU A 285 -10.34 14.13 -19.35
N PRO A 286 -11.65 14.09 -19.02
CA PRO A 286 -12.15 13.23 -17.94
C PRO A 286 -11.80 11.75 -18.14
N GLY A 287 -11.16 11.16 -17.12
CA GLY A 287 -10.57 9.82 -17.19
C GLY A 287 -9.04 9.82 -17.31
N ASP A 288 -8.43 10.95 -17.66
CA ASP A 288 -6.99 11.17 -17.50
C ASP A 288 -6.62 11.31 -16.01
N ARG A 289 -5.33 11.15 -15.73
CA ARG A 289 -4.75 11.46 -14.42
C ARG A 289 -4.83 12.97 -14.20
N HIS A 290 -5.29 13.42 -13.03
CA HIS A 290 -5.48 14.84 -12.73
C HIS A 290 -4.18 15.62 -12.85
N LEU A 291 -4.09 16.46 -13.88
CA LEU A 291 -3.01 17.41 -14.08
C LEU A 291 -3.09 18.53 -13.03
N ASP A 292 -1.95 19.09 -12.64
CA ASP A 292 -1.85 20.14 -11.62
C ASP A 292 -2.35 21.52 -12.14
N PRO A 293 -3.46 22.06 -11.61
CA PRO A 293 -3.96 23.40 -11.93
C PRO A 293 -3.03 24.52 -11.45
N PHE A 294 -2.15 24.22 -10.49
CA PHE A 294 -1.32 25.16 -9.76
C PHE A 294 0.18 24.93 -10.02
N ALA A 295 0.53 24.25 -11.12
CA ALA A 295 1.90 23.93 -11.51
C ALA A 295 2.84 25.15 -11.68
N ALA A 296 2.28 26.35 -11.79
CA ALA A 296 3.00 27.63 -11.89
C ALA A 296 3.20 28.33 -10.52
N ASP A 297 2.65 27.80 -9.43
CA ASP A 297 2.89 28.35 -8.09
C ASP A 297 4.28 27.96 -7.59
N GLU A 298 5.05 28.95 -7.13
CA GLU A 298 6.32 28.73 -6.44
C GLU A 298 6.10 28.69 -4.90
N PRO A 299 6.95 27.95 -4.14
CA PRO A 299 6.92 28.03 -2.68
C PRO A 299 7.19 29.46 -2.19
N LEU A 300 6.34 29.96 -1.30
CA LEU A 300 6.54 31.25 -0.62
C LEU A 300 7.77 31.21 0.30
N TYR A 301 7.99 30.07 0.96
CA TYR A 301 9.13 29.75 1.81
C TYR A 301 9.13 28.25 2.13
N VAL A 302 10.21 27.79 2.79
CA VAL A 302 10.36 26.41 3.25
C VAL A 302 10.57 26.41 4.76
N ILE A 303 9.79 25.60 5.46
CA ILE A 303 10.01 25.29 6.88
C ILE A 303 10.90 24.05 6.97
N THR A 304 11.93 24.09 7.81
CA THR A 304 12.95 23.06 7.99
C THR A 304 13.11 22.70 9.47
N GLY A 305 13.88 21.66 9.78
CA GLY A 305 14.24 21.33 11.17
C GLY A 305 14.95 22.47 11.93
N GLU A 306 15.54 23.45 11.23
CA GLU A 306 16.22 24.59 11.83
C GLU A 306 15.26 25.71 12.26
N ASN A 307 14.15 25.93 11.54
CA ASN A 307 13.27 27.09 11.72
C ASN A 307 11.82 26.77 12.12
N TYR A 308 11.40 25.49 12.18
CA TYR A 308 9.99 25.13 12.45
C TYR A 308 9.40 25.73 13.74
N GLN A 309 10.24 26.05 14.73
CA GLN A 309 9.82 26.68 15.98
C GLN A 309 9.28 28.12 15.77
N GLU A 310 9.74 28.83 14.74
CA GLU A 310 9.19 30.14 14.32
C GLU A 310 7.75 30.03 13.81
N TYR A 311 7.35 28.81 13.41
CA TYR A 311 6.05 28.49 12.83
C TYR A 311 5.18 27.62 13.76
N ALA A 312 5.60 27.37 15.00
CA ALA A 312 4.94 26.46 15.94
C ALA A 312 3.43 26.77 16.13
N ASP A 313 3.03 28.04 16.07
CA ASP A 313 1.63 28.45 16.14
C ASP A 313 0.76 28.02 14.94
N ARG A 314 1.34 27.50 13.86
CA ARG A 314 0.63 27.04 12.66
C ARG A 314 0.89 25.56 12.33
N LEU A 315 1.55 24.82 13.23
CA LEU A 315 1.88 23.40 13.07
C LEU A 315 1.13 22.54 14.12
N SER A 316 0.83 21.27 13.79
CA SER A 316 0.35 20.30 14.79
C SER A 316 1.49 19.84 15.70
N VAL A 317 1.16 19.17 16.81
CA VAL A 317 2.18 18.56 17.69
C VAL A 317 2.90 17.43 16.94
N GLY A 318 2.17 16.68 16.11
CA GLY A 318 2.72 15.68 15.19
C GLY A 318 3.70 16.26 14.17
N GLN A 319 3.37 17.39 13.54
CA GLN A 319 4.27 18.06 12.58
C GLN A 319 5.54 18.55 13.27
N MET A 320 5.43 19.24 14.42
CA MET A 320 6.58 19.69 15.19
C MET A 320 7.47 18.52 15.65
N ALA A 321 6.88 17.40 16.07
CA ALA A 321 7.60 16.20 16.43
C ALA A 321 8.27 15.52 15.23
N THR A 322 7.66 15.59 14.03
CA THR A 322 8.25 15.08 12.79
C THR A 322 9.49 15.89 12.39
N PHE A 323 9.44 17.22 12.45
CA PHE A 323 10.62 18.08 12.31
C PHE A 323 11.71 17.77 13.34
N ALA A 324 11.34 17.65 14.63
CA ALA A 324 12.30 17.32 15.68
C ALA A 324 12.94 15.93 15.53
N ARG A 325 12.22 14.98 14.90
CA ARG A 325 12.69 13.61 14.66
C ARG A 325 13.59 13.48 13.43
N TYR A 326 13.38 14.33 12.43
CA TYR A 326 14.00 14.28 11.10
C TYR A 326 14.48 15.67 10.62
N PRO A 327 15.30 16.41 11.42
CA PRO A 327 15.60 17.81 11.15
C PRO A 327 16.37 18.05 9.84
N ASP A 328 17.19 17.09 9.43
CA ASP A 328 18.04 17.16 8.23
C ASP A 328 17.32 16.75 6.93
N THR A 329 16.18 16.03 7.03
CA THR A 329 15.52 15.40 5.89
C THR A 329 14.07 15.82 5.69
N TYR A 330 13.36 16.26 6.73
CA TYR A 330 11.98 16.71 6.62
C TYR A 330 11.91 18.22 6.38
N ILE A 331 11.22 18.60 5.30
CA ILE A 331 10.93 20.00 4.96
C ILE A 331 9.45 20.14 4.60
N MET A 332 8.92 21.35 4.79
CA MET A 332 7.57 21.72 4.40
C MET A 332 7.64 22.90 3.45
N LYS A 333 7.41 22.67 2.16
CA LYS A 333 7.29 23.73 1.16
C LYS A 333 5.90 24.36 1.30
N VAL A 334 5.86 25.63 1.69
CA VAL A 334 4.60 26.36 1.89
C VAL A 334 4.29 27.20 0.65
N TYR A 335 3.15 26.92 0.03
CA TYR A 335 2.69 27.56 -1.22
C TYR A 335 1.60 28.61 -0.93
N PRO A 336 1.24 29.45 -1.93
CA PRO A 336 0.04 30.27 -1.86
C PRO A 336 -1.20 29.40 -1.63
N THR A 337 -2.07 29.82 -0.71
CA THR A 337 -3.32 29.10 -0.44
C THR A 337 -4.27 29.17 -1.63
N ARG A 338 -4.70 28.02 -2.12
CA ARG A 338 -5.73 27.85 -3.16
C ARG A 338 -6.87 27.03 -2.54
N ARG A 339 -7.99 27.68 -2.20
CA ARG A 339 -9.19 27.05 -1.60
C ARG A 339 -9.95 26.21 -2.62
N SER A 340 -9.32 25.17 -3.13
CA SER A 340 -9.74 24.43 -4.32
C SER A 340 -10.91 23.47 -4.08
N ALA A 341 -11.24 23.15 -2.82
CA ALA A 341 -12.37 22.27 -2.49
C ALA A 341 -13.68 22.79 -3.10
N SER A 342 -14.24 22.00 -4.01
CA SER A 342 -15.52 22.22 -4.68
C SER A 342 -16.32 20.91 -4.73
N PHE A 343 -17.64 21.06 -4.79
CA PHE A 343 -18.62 19.98 -4.85
C PHE A 343 -19.72 20.34 -5.87
N PRO A 344 -20.51 19.37 -6.38
CA PRO A 344 -21.61 19.66 -7.29
C PRO A 344 -22.68 20.56 -6.66
N GLU A 345 -23.39 21.36 -7.47
CA GLU A 345 -24.44 22.27 -6.96
C GLU A 345 -25.52 21.55 -6.15
N PHE A 346 -25.95 20.35 -6.58
CA PHE A 346 -26.95 19.57 -5.83
C PHE A 346 -26.47 19.19 -4.42
N ILE A 347 -25.15 19.03 -4.21
CA ILE A 347 -24.53 18.78 -2.91
C ILE A 347 -24.52 20.06 -2.05
N TYR A 348 -24.31 21.23 -2.66
CA TYR A 348 -24.44 22.51 -1.97
C TYR A 348 -25.88 22.78 -1.52
N GLU A 349 -26.85 22.63 -2.42
CA GLU A 349 -28.27 22.77 -2.10
C GLU A 349 -28.72 21.79 -1.02
N ALA A 350 -28.34 20.51 -1.14
CA ALA A 350 -28.59 19.46 -0.16
C ALA A 350 -28.05 19.83 1.23
N THR A 351 -26.81 20.29 1.30
CA THR A 351 -26.17 20.70 2.55
C THR A 351 -26.92 21.89 3.20
N ILE A 352 -27.33 22.88 2.41
CA ILE A 352 -28.10 24.03 2.91
C ILE A 352 -29.46 23.57 3.47
N ARG A 353 -30.13 22.57 2.86
CA ARG A 353 -31.36 21.97 3.40
C ARG A 353 -31.08 21.26 4.74
N ASN A 354 -30.05 20.42 4.77
CA ASN A 354 -29.64 19.64 5.94
C ASN A 354 -29.35 20.53 7.16
N ALA A 355 -28.88 21.76 6.97
CA ALA A 355 -28.67 22.74 8.06
C ALA A 355 -29.91 22.98 8.95
N SER A 356 -31.11 22.74 8.41
CA SER A 356 -32.40 22.95 9.09
C SER A 356 -33.09 21.66 9.57
N THR A 357 -32.71 20.50 9.05
CA THR A 357 -33.37 19.20 9.31
C THR A 357 -32.47 18.20 10.04
N GLY A 358 -31.16 18.25 9.78
CA GLY A 358 -30.20 17.27 10.25
C GLY A 358 -30.07 17.22 11.78
N ARG A 359 -30.16 16.02 12.33
CA ARG A 359 -29.92 15.74 13.76
C ARG A 359 -29.02 14.52 13.94
N LEU A 360 -28.29 14.51 15.04
CA LEU A 360 -27.68 13.30 15.57
C LEU A 360 -28.76 12.35 16.13
N THR A 361 -28.48 11.06 16.07
CA THR A 361 -29.23 9.99 16.75
C THR A 361 -28.28 9.11 17.54
N ALA A 362 -28.83 8.22 18.39
CA ALA A 362 -28.09 7.23 19.17
C ALA A 362 -26.80 7.77 19.84
N GLU A 363 -26.98 8.82 20.66
CA GLU A 363 -25.90 9.47 21.45
C GLU A 363 -24.74 10.06 20.63
N GLY A 364 -24.91 10.21 19.31
CA GLY A 364 -23.90 10.71 18.37
C GLY A 364 -23.41 9.65 17.38
N GLU A 365 -23.78 8.38 17.55
CA GLU A 365 -23.40 7.27 16.65
C GLU A 365 -24.26 7.16 15.39
N GLY A 366 -25.20 8.08 15.14
CA GLY A 366 -26.00 8.11 13.92
C GLY A 366 -26.45 9.52 13.53
N VAL A 367 -27.01 9.62 12.32
CA VAL A 367 -27.57 10.85 11.73
C VAL A 367 -28.95 10.55 11.17
N ALA A 368 -29.89 11.49 11.29
CA ALA A 368 -31.22 11.39 10.69
C ALA A 368 -31.65 12.70 10.02
N ASP A 369 -32.67 12.58 9.16
CA ASP A 369 -33.35 13.66 8.44
C ASP A 369 -32.40 14.53 7.59
N VAL A 370 -31.44 13.88 6.92
CA VAL A 370 -30.56 14.49 5.91
C VAL A 370 -30.71 13.78 4.57
N SER A 371 -30.50 14.51 3.48
CA SER A 371 -30.52 14.03 2.09
C SER A 371 -29.33 14.62 1.36
N GLU A 372 -28.48 13.75 0.80
CA GLU A 372 -27.21 14.06 0.13
C GLU A 372 -26.26 15.06 0.86
N GLY A 373 -25.03 15.19 0.38
CA GLY A 373 -24.09 16.21 0.87
C GLY A 373 -23.80 16.17 2.37
N PHE A 374 -23.40 17.30 2.94
CA PHE A 374 -22.93 17.35 4.32
C PHE A 374 -24.10 17.48 5.30
N PRO A 375 -24.17 16.66 6.37
CA PRO A 375 -25.25 16.72 7.35
C PRO A 375 -25.34 18.03 8.15
N PHE A 376 -24.20 18.63 8.50
CA PHE A 376 -24.12 19.64 9.56
C PHE A 376 -23.21 20.84 9.18
N PRO A 377 -23.58 21.68 8.19
CA PRO A 377 -22.75 22.84 7.79
C PRO A 377 -22.58 23.87 8.92
N LEU A 378 -23.52 23.92 9.86
CA LEU A 378 -23.39 24.65 11.12
C LEU A 378 -23.19 23.64 12.26
N PRO A 379 -21.97 23.11 12.49
CA PRO A 379 -21.70 22.13 13.54
C PRO A 379 -21.81 22.78 14.92
N GLN A 380 -22.48 22.09 15.84
CA GLN A 380 -22.73 22.48 17.23
C GLN A 380 -21.83 21.70 18.21
N ASN A 381 -21.30 20.56 17.79
CA ASN A 381 -20.44 19.69 18.61
C ASN A 381 -19.50 18.83 17.72
N ALA A 382 -18.56 18.14 18.36
CA ALA A 382 -17.53 17.38 17.66
C ALA A 382 -18.05 16.18 16.85
N TYR A 383 -19.09 15.47 17.33
CA TYR A 383 -19.67 14.34 16.60
C TYR A 383 -20.22 14.77 15.24
N GLU A 384 -20.77 15.99 15.14
CA GLU A 384 -21.28 16.54 13.89
C GLU A 384 -20.16 16.85 12.88
N LEU A 385 -19.01 17.38 13.35
CA LEU A 385 -17.82 17.54 12.51
C LEU A 385 -17.30 16.21 11.98
N MET A 386 -17.23 15.19 12.85
CA MET A 386 -16.81 13.84 12.44
C MET A 386 -17.82 13.18 11.49
N TRP A 387 -19.12 13.48 11.63
CA TRP A 387 -20.13 13.03 10.67
C TRP A 387 -20.04 13.72 9.32
N ASN A 388 -19.75 15.02 9.26
CA ASN A 388 -19.44 15.71 8.00
C ASN A 388 -18.23 15.06 7.30
N HIS A 389 -17.20 14.68 8.06
CA HIS A 389 -16.06 13.95 7.50
C HIS A 389 -16.45 12.58 6.92
N LYS A 390 -17.21 11.77 7.68
CA LYS A 390 -17.64 10.42 7.27
C LYS A 390 -18.57 10.43 6.05
N LEU A 391 -19.43 11.46 5.95
CA LEU A 391 -20.44 11.63 4.90
C LEU A 391 -20.08 12.70 3.84
N LYS A 392 -18.81 13.13 3.77
CA LYS A 392 -18.33 14.00 2.69
C LYS A 392 -18.57 13.33 1.32
N TYR A 393 -18.98 14.11 0.32
CA TYR A 393 -19.25 13.59 -1.03
C TYR A 393 -18.00 12.95 -1.65
N LYS A 394 -18.17 11.81 -2.31
CA LYS A 394 -17.10 11.01 -2.97
C LYS A 394 -17.56 10.41 -4.31
N GLY A 395 -18.64 10.94 -4.90
CA GLY A 395 -19.39 10.24 -5.95
C GLY A 395 -20.20 9.04 -5.43
N THR A 396 -21.01 8.42 -6.29
CA THR A 396 -21.90 7.30 -5.92
C THR A 396 -21.16 5.97 -5.75
N GLY A 397 -20.00 5.82 -6.37
CA GLY A 397 -19.21 4.61 -6.31
C GLY A 397 -18.18 4.52 -7.42
N GLY A 398 -17.26 3.58 -7.29
CA GLY A 398 -16.04 3.57 -8.09
C GLY A 398 -15.18 2.33 -7.91
N VAL A 399 -14.20 2.20 -8.78
CA VAL A 399 -13.03 1.32 -8.61
C VAL A 399 -11.81 2.23 -8.46
N ARG A 400 -11.00 2.00 -7.42
CA ARG A 400 -9.73 2.68 -7.18
C ARG A 400 -8.61 1.70 -6.86
N TYR A 401 -7.37 2.15 -6.99
CA TYR A 401 -6.24 1.48 -6.34
C TYR A 401 -5.85 2.25 -5.08
N ASN A 402 -5.51 1.54 -4.02
CA ASN A 402 -5.15 2.12 -2.72
C ASN A 402 -3.85 1.48 -2.22
N ASN A 403 -2.86 1.40 -3.11
CA ASN A 403 -1.63 0.66 -2.86
C ASN A 403 -0.91 1.17 -1.62
N GLN A 404 -0.26 0.23 -0.92
CA GLN A 404 0.27 0.47 0.41
C GLN A 404 1.73 0.04 0.51
N VAL A 405 2.52 0.84 1.24
CA VAL A 405 3.90 0.55 1.62
C VAL A 405 4.06 0.71 3.12
N ALA A 406 4.88 -0.14 3.74
CA ALA A 406 5.23 -0.05 5.16
C ALA A 406 6.77 -0.12 5.33
N PRO A 407 7.51 0.95 4.97
CA PRO A 407 8.96 0.89 4.93
C PRO A 407 9.60 0.50 6.27
N THR A 408 10.72 -0.20 6.17
CA THR A 408 11.67 -0.35 7.28
C THR A 408 12.32 1.00 7.61
N THR A 409 13.01 1.10 8.75
CA THR A 409 13.76 2.31 9.13
C THR A 409 14.89 2.66 8.15
N SER A 410 15.34 1.72 7.31
CA SER A 410 16.29 1.96 6.21
C SER A 410 15.64 2.40 4.90
N GLY A 411 14.31 2.56 4.86
CA GLY A 411 13.54 2.88 3.66
C GLY A 411 13.19 1.67 2.77
N SER A 412 13.76 0.48 3.01
CA SER A 412 13.41 -0.72 2.23
C SER A 412 11.96 -1.14 2.48
N TYR A 413 11.20 -1.42 1.41
CA TYR A 413 9.77 -1.71 1.47
C TYR A 413 9.36 -2.80 0.46
N GLN A 414 8.12 -3.28 0.57
CA GLN A 414 7.44 -4.08 -0.45
C GLN A 414 6.11 -3.39 -0.75
N LEU A 415 5.85 -3.07 -2.02
CA LEU A 415 4.55 -2.56 -2.44
C LEU A 415 3.49 -3.65 -2.31
N VAL A 416 2.37 -3.33 -1.68
CA VAL A 416 1.15 -4.15 -1.67
C VAL A 416 0.13 -3.47 -2.57
N ARG A 417 -0.23 -4.12 -3.68
CA ARG A 417 -1.24 -3.59 -4.61
C ARG A 417 -2.64 -3.95 -4.11
N LEU A 418 -3.45 -2.92 -3.85
CA LEU A 418 -4.79 -3.06 -3.28
C LEU A 418 -5.80 -2.47 -4.26
N ARG A 419 -6.70 -3.30 -4.79
CA ARG A 419 -7.82 -2.85 -5.63
C ARG A 419 -9.06 -2.75 -4.77
N GLU A 420 -9.74 -1.60 -4.81
CA GLU A 420 -10.92 -1.32 -4.01
C GLU A 420 -12.14 -1.00 -4.90
N GLU A 421 -13.32 -1.47 -4.49
CA GLU A 421 -14.61 -1.05 -5.04
C GLU A 421 -15.45 -0.41 -3.93
N LEU A 422 -16.00 0.77 -4.22
CA LEU A 422 -16.80 1.58 -3.30
C LEU A 422 -18.19 1.78 -3.91
N LEU A 423 -19.25 1.64 -3.12
CA LEU A 423 -20.62 2.01 -3.51
C LEU A 423 -21.32 2.68 -2.33
N GLY A 424 -21.47 4.00 -2.39
CA GLY A 424 -22.09 4.80 -1.34
C GLY A 424 -23.53 5.13 -1.68
N LEU A 425 -24.50 4.55 -0.96
CA LEU A 425 -25.93 4.73 -1.25
C LEU A 425 -26.43 6.16 -0.96
N TYR A 426 -25.80 6.83 0.00
CA TYR A 426 -26.15 8.19 0.42
C TYR A 426 -25.81 9.28 -0.62
N TYR A 427 -24.87 9.00 -1.54
CA TYR A 427 -24.42 9.98 -2.54
C TYR A 427 -25.21 9.93 -3.85
N VAL A 428 -26.18 9.02 -3.98
CA VAL A 428 -27.06 8.92 -5.14
C VAL A 428 -28.02 10.11 -5.13
N GLU A 429 -28.11 10.83 -6.24
CA GLU A 429 -28.99 11.99 -6.39
C GLU A 429 -30.46 11.57 -6.20
N GLY A 430 -31.17 12.27 -5.30
CA GLY A 430 -32.52 11.94 -4.85
C GLY A 430 -32.59 11.00 -3.64
N SER A 431 -31.46 10.60 -3.06
CA SER A 431 -31.38 9.64 -1.94
C SER A 431 -31.39 10.35 -0.58
N THR A 432 -32.29 9.93 0.31
CA THR A 432 -32.24 10.33 1.72
C THR A 432 -31.37 9.36 2.52
N ILE A 433 -30.98 9.78 3.72
CA ILE A 433 -30.30 8.90 4.67
C ILE A 433 -31.12 7.64 5.02
N ALA A 434 -32.46 7.71 4.94
CA ALA A 434 -33.35 6.57 5.21
C ALA A 434 -33.30 5.51 4.10
N ASP A 435 -33.12 5.92 2.84
CA ASP A 435 -33.05 5.02 1.67
C ASP A 435 -31.81 4.12 1.68
N THR A 436 -30.78 4.49 2.47
CA THR A 436 -29.60 3.66 2.72
C THR A 436 -29.91 2.36 3.47
N ASN A 437 -31.08 2.28 4.15
CA ASN A 437 -31.46 1.18 5.04
C ASN A 437 -30.33 0.83 6.02
N ASN A 438 -29.78 1.86 6.67
CA ASN A 438 -28.65 1.81 7.60
C ASN A 438 -27.31 1.34 7.00
N ILE A 439 -27.16 1.17 5.67
CA ILE A 439 -25.89 0.83 5.01
C ILE A 439 -25.41 2.01 4.17
N LEU A 440 -24.44 2.76 4.69
CA LEU A 440 -23.86 3.94 4.02
C LEU A 440 -23.07 3.56 2.79
N LEU A 441 -22.18 2.58 2.95
CA LEU A 441 -21.13 2.26 2.00
C LEU A 441 -20.92 0.74 1.95
N TYR A 442 -20.96 0.19 0.74
CA TYR A 442 -20.35 -1.10 0.46
C TYR A 442 -18.89 -0.88 0.07
N PHE A 443 -18.00 -1.60 0.74
CA PHE A 443 -16.57 -1.57 0.49
C PHE A 443 -16.07 -2.98 0.19
N PHE A 444 -15.43 -3.15 -0.96
CA PHE A 444 -14.73 -4.37 -1.36
C PHE A 444 -13.26 -4.02 -1.55
N GLN A 445 -12.35 -4.84 -1.03
CA GLN A 445 -10.91 -4.67 -1.19
C GLN A 445 -10.29 -6.03 -1.50
N GLU A 446 -9.47 -6.08 -2.54
CA GLU A 446 -8.72 -7.27 -2.95
C GLU A 446 -7.23 -6.95 -2.97
N VAL A 447 -6.43 -7.83 -2.37
CA VAL A 447 -4.97 -7.78 -2.48
C VAL A 447 -4.58 -8.45 -3.80
N GLU A 448 -3.98 -7.72 -4.72
CA GLU A 448 -3.51 -8.29 -6.00
C GLU A 448 -2.05 -8.74 -5.94
N SER A 449 -1.22 -8.06 -5.15
CA SER A 449 0.20 -8.40 -4.96
C SER A 449 0.70 -7.93 -3.59
N PRO A 450 1.79 -8.50 -3.04
CA PRO A 450 2.63 -9.58 -3.58
C PRO A 450 1.94 -10.97 -3.49
N ALA A 451 2.46 -11.96 -4.24
CA ALA A 451 1.85 -13.28 -4.39
C ALA A 451 1.52 -14.02 -3.07
N ARG A 452 2.26 -13.77 -1.98
CA ARG A 452 1.98 -14.33 -0.64
C ARG A 452 0.65 -13.84 -0.05
N LEU A 453 0.22 -12.64 -0.43
CA LEU A 453 -1.00 -11.98 0.05
C LEU A 453 -2.10 -11.92 -1.03
N ALA A 454 -1.76 -12.15 -2.30
CA ALA A 454 -2.67 -12.07 -3.43
C ALA A 454 -3.92 -12.94 -3.26
N GLY A 455 -5.09 -12.42 -3.69
CA GLY A 455 -6.39 -13.10 -3.61
C GLY A 455 -7.02 -13.12 -2.20
N ASN A 456 -6.43 -12.47 -1.20
CA ASN A 456 -7.15 -12.13 0.03
C ASN A 456 -8.15 -11.00 -0.27
N ILE A 457 -9.40 -11.18 0.14
CA ILE A 457 -10.47 -10.22 -0.12
C ILE A 457 -11.17 -9.85 1.19
N LEU A 458 -11.39 -8.56 1.39
CA LEU A 458 -12.22 -7.98 2.44
C LEU A 458 -13.50 -7.41 1.83
N LEU A 459 -14.64 -7.72 2.44
CA LEU A 459 -15.95 -7.11 2.17
C LEU A 459 -16.45 -6.48 3.46
N VAL A 460 -16.84 -5.20 3.41
CA VAL A 460 -17.46 -4.47 4.53
C VAL A 460 -18.77 -3.84 4.05
N HIS A 461 -19.82 -3.97 4.87
CA HIS A 461 -21.00 -3.12 4.83
C HIS A 461 -20.85 -2.13 5.98
N GLU A 462 -20.57 -0.88 5.64
CA GLU A 462 -20.46 0.19 6.61
C GLU A 462 -21.86 0.64 7.00
N THR A 463 -22.17 0.52 8.29
CA THR A 463 -23.46 0.92 8.81
C THR A 463 -23.45 2.36 9.29
N LEU A 464 -24.57 3.06 9.12
CA LEU A 464 -24.73 4.44 9.58
C LEU A 464 -24.72 4.48 11.11
N ASN A 465 -25.59 3.71 11.73
CA ASN A 465 -25.63 3.54 13.17
C ASN A 465 -25.10 2.15 13.56
N GLN A 466 -23.88 2.11 14.11
CA GLN A 466 -23.23 0.87 14.52
C GLN A 466 -23.78 0.30 15.84
N LEU A 467 -24.51 1.10 16.64
CA LEU A 467 -25.22 0.62 17.84
C LEU A 467 -26.52 -0.11 17.48
N GLU A 468 -27.25 0.35 16.46
CA GLU A 468 -28.42 -0.35 15.92
C GLU A 468 -28.04 -1.61 15.11
N GLN A 469 -27.03 -1.49 14.24
CA GLN A 469 -26.54 -2.59 13.42
C GLN A 469 -25.01 -2.55 13.37
N PRO A 470 -24.31 -3.46 14.07
CA PRO A 470 -22.86 -3.51 14.02
C PRO A 470 -22.32 -3.69 12.60
N ARG A 471 -21.22 -2.98 12.29
CA ARG A 471 -20.47 -3.10 11.02
C ARG A 471 -20.35 -4.57 10.60
N GLN A 472 -20.71 -4.87 9.35
CA GLN A 472 -20.71 -6.24 8.86
C GLN A 472 -19.50 -6.45 7.95
N ALA A 473 -18.53 -7.24 8.39
CA ALA A 473 -17.35 -7.54 7.60
C ALA A 473 -17.16 -9.04 7.36
N TRP A 474 -16.58 -9.39 6.23
CA TRP A 474 -16.22 -10.74 5.83
C TRP A 474 -14.86 -10.77 5.14
N ILE A 475 -14.08 -11.81 5.42
CA ILE A 475 -12.79 -12.05 4.77
C ILE A 475 -12.86 -13.35 3.99
N TYR A 476 -12.33 -13.33 2.76
CA TYR A 476 -11.95 -14.49 1.98
C TYR A 476 -10.43 -14.66 2.02
N ASN A 477 -9.98 -15.86 2.37
CA ASN A 477 -8.57 -16.25 2.24
C ASN A 477 -8.43 -17.35 1.19
N PRO A 478 -7.56 -17.20 0.18
CA PRO A 478 -7.47 -18.11 -0.95
C PRO A 478 -6.89 -19.47 -0.57
N GLY A 479 -5.98 -19.53 0.41
CA GLY A 479 -5.44 -20.80 0.93
C GLY A 479 -6.52 -21.67 1.61
N GLN A 480 -7.50 -21.04 2.26
CA GLN A 480 -8.63 -21.74 2.90
C GLN A 480 -9.85 -21.91 1.99
N ARG A 481 -9.93 -21.16 0.88
CA ARG A 481 -11.05 -21.12 -0.07
C ARG A 481 -12.43 -20.91 0.59
N ARG A 482 -12.46 -20.17 1.69
CA ARG A 482 -13.65 -19.95 2.53
C ARG A 482 -13.83 -18.47 2.87
N VAL A 483 -15.08 -18.02 2.77
CA VAL A 483 -15.52 -16.74 3.35
C VAL A 483 -15.90 -16.95 4.81
N ARG A 484 -15.37 -16.10 5.70
CA ARG A 484 -15.69 -16.06 7.14
C ARG A 484 -16.17 -14.66 7.52
N ARG A 485 -17.08 -14.55 8.49
CA ARG A 485 -17.42 -13.24 9.11
C ARG A 485 -16.24 -12.77 9.94
N ALA A 486 -15.92 -11.48 9.88
CA ALA A 486 -14.73 -10.87 10.47
C ALA A 486 -15.12 -9.66 11.34
N PRO A 487 -15.81 -9.85 12.48
CA PRO A 487 -16.26 -8.74 13.33
C PRO A 487 -15.12 -7.87 13.87
N ASN A 488 -13.88 -8.39 13.87
CA ASN A 488 -12.68 -7.66 14.28
C ASN A 488 -12.22 -6.61 13.24
N VAL A 489 -12.87 -6.44 12.07
CA VAL A 489 -12.55 -5.37 11.11
C VAL A 489 -13.19 -4.05 11.56
N ALA A 490 -12.79 -3.61 12.76
CA ALA A 490 -13.29 -2.42 13.44
C ALA A 490 -12.24 -1.93 14.45
N TYR A 491 -12.33 -0.65 14.81
CA TYR A 491 -11.51 -0.02 15.85
C TYR A 491 -10.00 -0.24 15.68
N ASP A 492 -9.31 -0.49 16.80
CA ASP A 492 -7.87 -0.66 17.02
C ASP A 492 -7.26 -1.93 16.41
N ASN A 493 -8.03 -2.77 15.71
CA ASN A 493 -7.48 -3.94 15.04
C ASN A 493 -6.64 -3.51 13.82
N PRO A 494 -5.51 -4.19 13.50
CA PRO A 494 -4.66 -3.84 12.36
C PRO A 494 -5.42 -3.80 11.03
N GLY A 495 -5.12 -2.80 10.20
CA GLY A 495 -5.64 -2.70 8.83
C GLY A 495 -5.00 -3.72 7.87
N THR A 496 -5.65 -4.03 6.75
CA THR A 496 -5.14 -4.94 5.72
C THR A 496 -3.70 -4.62 5.33
N ALA A 497 -2.82 -5.62 5.44
CA ALA A 497 -1.41 -5.55 5.05
C ALA A 497 -0.58 -4.38 5.64
N SER A 498 -1.04 -3.77 6.75
CA SER A 498 -0.46 -2.53 7.32
C SER A 498 0.81 -2.72 8.16
N ASP A 499 1.25 -3.96 8.35
CA ASP A 499 2.32 -4.32 9.29
C ASP A 499 2.11 -3.77 10.72
N GLY A 500 0.85 -3.56 11.12
CA GLY A 500 0.46 -3.01 12.42
C GLY A 500 0.62 -1.49 12.57
N LEU A 501 1.04 -0.78 11.52
CA LEU A 501 1.32 0.67 11.57
C LEU A 501 0.08 1.55 11.41
N ARG A 502 -1.06 0.98 10.96
CA ARG A 502 -2.39 1.62 11.02
C ARG A 502 -3.49 0.63 11.41
N THR A 503 -4.56 1.15 11.99
CA THR A 503 -5.74 0.38 12.41
C THR A 503 -6.85 0.45 11.35
N ASN A 504 -7.90 -0.36 11.51
CA ASN A 504 -9.03 -0.37 10.57
C ASN A 504 -9.78 0.97 10.57
N ASP A 505 -9.96 1.59 11.75
CA ASP A 505 -10.68 2.87 11.91
C ASP A 505 -9.90 4.08 11.36
N MET A 506 -8.62 3.94 10.99
CA MET A 506 -7.77 4.99 10.40
C MET A 506 -7.85 5.12 8.87
N THR A 507 -8.57 4.24 8.16
CA THR A 507 -8.72 4.35 6.68
C THR A 507 -9.56 5.59 6.34
N ASP A 508 -9.13 6.40 5.35
CA ASP A 508 -9.68 7.74 5.07
C ASP A 508 -9.51 8.68 6.27
N MET A 509 -8.39 8.53 7.00
CA MET A 509 -8.06 9.17 8.29
C MET A 509 -9.00 8.82 9.47
N PHE A 510 -10.33 8.79 9.28
CA PHE A 510 -11.26 8.21 10.25
C PHE A 510 -12.54 7.65 9.63
N ASN A 511 -12.86 6.38 9.93
CA ASN A 511 -14.12 5.73 9.54
C ASN A 511 -14.87 5.04 10.69
N GLY A 512 -14.35 5.06 11.92
CA GLY A 512 -14.86 4.24 13.02
C GLY A 512 -16.25 4.65 13.57
N ALA A 513 -16.77 3.81 14.46
CA ALA A 513 -17.70 4.28 15.49
C ALA A 513 -16.96 5.23 16.46
N MET A 514 -17.69 6.16 17.05
CA MET A 514 -17.18 7.18 17.96
C MET A 514 -17.37 6.79 19.44
N ASP A 515 -18.11 5.70 19.70
CA ASP A 515 -18.57 5.17 20.99
C ASP A 515 -17.49 5.00 22.06
N ARG A 516 -16.25 4.64 21.67
CA ARG A 516 -15.13 4.47 22.60
C ARG A 516 -14.50 5.77 23.11
N PHE A 517 -14.81 6.91 22.52
CA PHE A 517 -14.16 8.18 22.85
C PHE A 517 -15.18 9.24 23.31
N THR A 518 -14.78 10.15 24.19
CA THR A 518 -15.43 11.46 24.33
C THR A 518 -14.83 12.39 23.29
N TRP A 519 -15.64 13.28 22.71
CA TRP A 519 -15.24 14.16 21.61
C TRP A 519 -15.57 15.61 21.93
N GLU A 520 -14.60 16.51 21.81
CA GLU A 520 -14.71 17.94 22.10
C GLU A 520 -14.20 18.80 20.94
N ILE A 521 -14.85 19.94 20.68
CA ILE A 521 -14.31 20.96 19.76
C ILE A 521 -13.35 21.82 20.57
N VAL A 522 -12.06 21.75 20.26
CA VAL A 522 -11.01 22.58 20.88
C VAL A 522 -11.05 24.00 20.31
N GLY A 523 -11.38 24.14 19.03
CA GLY A 523 -11.56 25.44 18.39
C GLY A 523 -11.28 25.41 16.89
N LYS A 524 -10.94 26.57 16.34
CA LYS A 524 -10.49 26.74 14.95
C LYS A 524 -9.16 27.48 14.91
N LYS A 525 -8.29 27.15 13.96
CA LYS A 525 -6.98 27.78 13.79
C LYS A 525 -6.61 27.87 12.31
N GLU A 526 -5.75 28.83 11.95
CA GLU A 526 -5.05 28.80 10.65
C GLU A 526 -3.80 27.92 10.82
N MET A 527 -3.65 26.87 10.00
CA MET A 527 -2.56 25.88 10.10
C MET A 527 -2.06 25.47 8.73
N TYR A 528 -0.79 25.04 8.66
CA TYR A 528 -0.23 24.45 7.45
C TYR A 528 -0.65 22.99 7.35
N ILE A 529 -1.47 22.68 6.35
CA ILE A 529 -1.92 21.32 6.05
C ILE A 529 -1.50 20.92 4.64
N PRO A 530 -1.32 19.62 4.37
CA PRO A 530 -1.21 19.14 3.01
C PRO A 530 -2.46 19.52 2.22
N TYR A 531 -2.26 20.06 1.02
CA TYR A 531 -3.35 20.51 0.15
C TYR A 531 -2.87 20.54 -1.31
N ASN A 532 -3.78 20.40 -2.29
CA ASN A 532 -3.47 20.48 -3.72
C ASN A 532 -2.25 19.63 -4.15
N SER A 533 -2.11 18.43 -3.60
CA SER A 533 -0.94 17.55 -3.76
C SER A 533 -0.89 16.85 -5.13
N TYR A 534 -1.19 17.57 -6.22
CA TYR A 534 -1.21 17.07 -7.59
C TYR A 534 0.18 16.58 -8.04
N GLN A 535 1.27 17.21 -7.58
CA GLN A 535 2.62 16.71 -7.83
C GLN A 535 2.80 15.28 -7.30
N LEU A 536 2.36 15.00 -6.06
CA LEU A 536 2.39 13.66 -5.47
C LEU A 536 1.42 12.68 -6.15
N HIS A 537 0.31 13.18 -6.71
CA HIS A 537 -0.68 12.40 -7.46
C HIS A 537 -0.21 12.06 -8.90
N SER A 538 0.84 12.71 -9.43
CA SER A 538 1.24 12.58 -10.84
C SER A 538 1.55 11.13 -11.24
N GLY A 539 1.11 10.74 -12.44
CA GLY A 539 1.45 9.46 -13.06
C GLY A 539 2.91 9.34 -13.50
N ASP A 540 3.68 10.43 -13.47
CA ASP A 540 5.11 10.43 -13.80
C ASP A 540 5.97 9.81 -12.68
N LEU A 541 5.41 9.63 -11.48
CA LEU A 541 6.13 9.17 -10.30
C LEU A 541 6.06 7.65 -10.12
N THR A 542 7.18 7.05 -9.74
CA THR A 542 7.22 5.67 -9.24
C THR A 542 7.20 5.65 -7.71
N PRO A 543 6.85 4.52 -7.07
CA PRO A 543 6.96 4.37 -5.62
C PRO A 543 8.37 4.66 -5.06
N ASP A 544 9.45 4.44 -5.83
CA ASP A 544 10.83 4.75 -5.40
C ASP A 544 11.17 6.25 -5.40
N ASP A 545 10.42 7.07 -6.15
CA ASP A 545 10.52 8.53 -6.11
C ASP A 545 9.84 9.12 -4.87
N ILE A 546 8.80 8.41 -4.38
CA ILE A 546 7.90 8.84 -3.30
C ILE A 546 8.37 8.35 -1.93
N VAL A 547 8.88 7.11 -1.83
CA VAL A 547 9.21 6.46 -0.57
C VAL A 547 10.64 6.79 -0.13
N ARG A 548 10.80 7.25 1.12
CA ARG A 548 12.11 7.53 1.75
C ARG A 548 12.18 6.88 3.14
N PRO A 549 13.35 6.82 3.80
CA PRO A 549 13.42 6.45 5.21
C PRO A 549 12.66 7.46 6.08
N GLY A 550 11.86 6.98 7.04
CA GLY A 550 11.22 7.79 8.09
C GLY A 550 9.95 8.56 7.68
N HIS A 551 9.90 9.13 6.48
CA HIS A 551 8.77 9.89 5.93
C HIS A 551 8.69 9.77 4.39
N LEU A 552 7.63 10.25 3.77
CA LEU A 552 7.54 10.39 2.30
C LEU A 552 8.50 11.48 1.78
N ASN A 553 8.85 11.44 0.49
CA ASN A 553 9.74 12.42 -0.14
C ASN A 553 9.16 13.85 -0.05
N PRO A 554 9.71 14.75 0.79
CA PRO A 554 9.10 16.05 1.07
C PRO A 554 9.22 17.02 -0.11
N ASP A 555 10.09 16.73 -1.09
CA ASP A 555 10.20 17.55 -2.29
C ASP A 555 8.95 17.54 -3.17
N LEU A 556 8.11 16.49 -3.04
CA LEU A 556 6.85 16.30 -3.76
C LEU A 556 5.62 16.83 -2.99
N MET A 557 5.84 17.34 -1.77
CA MET A 557 4.77 17.70 -0.84
C MET A 557 4.44 19.19 -0.93
N ARG A 558 3.14 19.48 -1.05
CA ARG A 558 2.59 20.83 -1.06
C ARG A 558 1.79 21.07 0.22
N TYR A 559 2.16 22.12 0.94
CA TYR A 559 1.44 22.59 2.12
C TYR A 559 0.94 24.01 1.90
N GLU A 560 -0.25 24.29 2.41
CA GLU A 560 -0.89 25.59 2.31
C GLU A 560 -1.47 25.99 3.67
N LEU A 561 -1.61 27.30 3.90
CA LEU A 561 -2.25 27.81 5.10
C LEU A 561 -3.77 27.73 4.92
N HIS A 562 -4.44 26.89 5.68
CA HIS A 562 -5.91 26.79 5.68
C HIS A 562 -6.47 26.95 7.08
N ARG A 563 -7.76 27.25 7.17
CA ARG A 563 -8.48 27.20 8.43
C ARG A 563 -8.85 25.75 8.71
N VAL A 564 -8.62 25.31 9.93
CA VAL A 564 -8.98 23.97 10.38
C VAL A 564 -9.83 24.02 11.65
N TRP A 565 -10.78 23.11 11.76
CA TRP A 565 -11.40 22.72 13.03
C TRP A 565 -10.48 21.75 13.76
N ILE A 566 -10.34 21.94 15.08
CA ILE A 566 -9.56 21.08 15.95
C ILE A 566 -10.53 20.31 16.85
N VAL A 567 -10.52 18.98 16.73
CA VAL A 567 -11.36 18.06 17.52
C VAL A 567 -10.46 17.17 18.35
N ASP A 568 -10.68 17.13 19.67
CA ASP A 568 -9.98 16.20 20.55
C ASP A 568 -10.87 15.01 20.90
N ALA A 569 -10.29 13.82 20.89
CA ALA A 569 -10.96 12.57 21.24
C ALA A 569 -10.19 11.86 22.35
N ARG A 570 -10.83 11.60 23.49
CA ARG A 570 -10.22 10.95 24.66
C ARG A 570 -10.90 9.63 24.95
N LEU A 571 -10.12 8.58 25.20
CA LEU A 571 -10.63 7.23 25.44
C LEU A 571 -11.53 7.22 26.68
N ARG A 572 -12.75 6.69 26.57
CA ARG A 572 -13.69 6.60 27.69
C ARG A 572 -13.21 5.57 28.70
N GLU A 573 -13.44 5.87 29.98
CA GLU A 573 -13.24 4.90 31.06
C GLU A 573 -14.03 3.59 30.79
N GLY A 574 -13.44 2.46 31.19
CA GLY A 574 -14.00 1.13 30.90
C GLY A 574 -13.84 0.63 29.45
N THR A 575 -13.43 1.48 28.50
CA THR A 575 -13.22 1.08 27.10
C THR A 575 -11.75 0.80 26.79
N ARG A 576 -11.48 0.02 25.72
CA ARG A 576 -10.11 -0.31 25.28
C ARG A 576 -9.84 0.21 23.88
N HIS A 577 -8.69 0.84 23.66
CA HIS A 577 -8.17 1.19 22.35
C HIS A 577 -6.63 1.32 22.44
N ILE A 578 -5.88 1.15 21.34
CA ILE A 578 -4.41 1.35 21.40
C ILE A 578 -4.01 2.82 21.64
N ASN A 579 -4.79 3.75 21.09
CA ASN A 579 -4.64 5.19 21.33
C ASN A 579 -5.47 5.61 22.56
N SER A 580 -4.87 6.30 23.52
CA SER A 580 -5.58 6.90 24.67
C SER A 580 -6.26 8.22 24.31
N ARG A 581 -5.69 8.94 23.35
CA ARG A 581 -6.17 10.23 22.85
C ARG A 581 -5.81 10.37 21.37
N ARG A 582 -6.62 11.11 20.62
CA ARG A 582 -6.34 11.57 19.25
C ARG A 582 -6.77 13.03 19.12
N THR A 583 -5.99 13.84 18.43
CA THR A 583 -6.39 15.20 18.04
C THR A 583 -6.49 15.24 16.52
N PHE A 584 -7.67 15.57 16.00
CA PHE A 584 -8.00 15.60 14.58
C PHE A 584 -8.07 17.04 14.08
N TYR A 585 -7.53 17.30 12.90
CA TYR A 585 -7.53 18.60 12.25
C TYR A 585 -8.29 18.51 10.93
N LEU A 586 -9.50 19.08 10.89
CA LEU A 586 -10.40 19.02 9.73
C LEU A 586 -10.34 20.33 8.96
N ASP A 587 -10.12 20.27 7.65
CA ASP A 587 -10.23 21.41 6.74
C ASP A 587 -11.63 22.07 6.85
N GLU A 588 -11.67 23.40 6.89
CA GLU A 588 -12.92 24.16 7.05
C GLU A 588 -13.86 24.01 5.85
N ASP A 589 -13.32 23.89 4.63
CA ASP A 589 -14.10 23.93 3.39
C ASP A 589 -14.62 22.55 2.93
N SER A 590 -14.00 21.46 3.38
CA SER A 590 -14.32 20.08 2.96
C SER A 590 -14.64 19.09 4.09
N TYR A 591 -14.34 19.45 5.35
CA TYR A 591 -14.33 18.53 6.49
C TYR A 591 -13.42 17.29 6.33
N GLN A 592 -12.51 17.27 5.35
CA GLN A 592 -11.44 16.28 5.29
C GLN A 592 -10.53 16.44 6.51
N ILE A 593 -10.32 15.35 7.26
CA ILE A 593 -9.26 15.30 8.26
C ILE A 593 -7.94 15.32 7.49
N ALA A 594 -7.16 16.40 7.65
CA ALA A 594 -5.89 16.60 6.99
C ALA A 594 -4.71 16.14 7.86
N LEU A 595 -4.82 16.26 9.19
CA LEU A 595 -3.80 15.81 10.15
C LEU A 595 -4.45 15.05 11.32
N ILE A 596 -3.72 14.09 11.92
CA ILE A 596 -4.06 13.50 13.23
C ILE A 596 -2.81 13.35 14.08
N ASP A 597 -2.87 13.82 15.32
CA ASP A 597 -1.89 13.54 16.36
C ASP A 597 -2.40 12.39 17.24
N HIS A 598 -1.68 11.27 17.32
CA HIS A 598 -2.07 10.06 18.07
C HIS A 598 -1.23 9.89 19.33
N TYR A 599 -1.88 9.61 20.47
CA TYR A 599 -1.22 9.47 21.76
C TYR A 599 -1.39 8.06 22.34
N ASP A 600 -0.33 7.51 22.92
CA ASP A 600 -0.34 6.18 23.55
C ASP A 600 -0.87 6.20 24.99
N GLN A 601 -0.90 5.04 25.66
CA GLN A 601 -1.45 4.88 27.01
C GLN A 601 -0.68 5.61 28.13
N ARG A 602 0.49 6.21 27.84
CA ARG A 602 1.20 7.12 28.77
C ARG A 602 0.84 8.59 28.54
N GLY A 603 0.00 8.89 27.55
CA GLY A 603 -0.30 10.26 27.10
C GLY A 603 0.80 10.88 26.24
N GLU A 604 1.80 10.09 25.84
CA GLU A 604 2.91 10.53 24.98
C GLU A 604 2.48 10.48 23.51
N LEU A 605 2.96 11.43 22.70
CA LEU A 605 2.76 11.39 21.25
C LEU A 605 3.44 10.13 20.68
N TRP A 606 2.70 9.39 19.87
CA TRP A 606 3.15 8.14 19.25
C TRP A 606 3.19 8.25 17.74
N ARG A 607 2.12 8.74 17.11
CA ARG A 607 2.04 8.88 15.65
C ARG A 607 1.59 10.26 15.22
N ALA A 608 2.13 10.71 14.09
CA ALA A 608 1.64 11.83 13.31
C ALA A 608 1.08 11.27 11.99
N SER A 609 -0.13 11.66 11.63
CA SER A 609 -0.77 11.26 10.38
C SER A 609 -1.04 12.48 9.52
N GLU A 610 -0.82 12.36 8.21
CA GLU A 610 -1.12 13.41 7.24
C GLU A 610 -1.89 12.82 6.04
N ALA A 611 -2.86 13.57 5.52
CA ALA A 611 -3.58 13.23 4.30
C ALA A 611 -3.28 14.27 3.21
N HIS A 612 -2.55 13.84 2.18
CA HIS A 612 -2.23 14.62 0.99
C HIS A 612 -3.39 14.52 0.00
N THR A 613 -4.01 15.65 -0.27
CA THR A 613 -5.34 15.77 -0.90
C THR A 613 -5.29 16.48 -2.24
N ILE A 614 -6.27 16.19 -3.09
CA ILE A 614 -6.55 16.94 -4.31
C ILE A 614 -8.06 17.17 -4.44
N ASN A 615 -8.45 18.06 -5.36
CA ASN A 615 -9.81 18.05 -5.89
C ASN A 615 -9.81 17.24 -7.20
N TYR A 616 -10.60 16.17 -7.23
CA TYR A 616 -10.94 15.42 -8.44
C TYR A 616 -11.95 16.27 -9.24
N TYR A 617 -11.42 17.25 -9.97
CA TYR A 617 -12.17 18.39 -10.49
C TYR A 617 -13.14 18.10 -11.64
N ASP A 618 -13.12 16.88 -12.19
CA ASP A 618 -14.10 16.36 -13.14
C ASP A 618 -15.36 15.79 -12.45
N LEU A 619 -15.24 15.38 -11.18
CA LEU A 619 -16.34 14.95 -10.31
C LEU A 619 -16.89 16.08 -9.41
N PRO A 620 -16.26 17.26 -9.41
CA PRO A 620 -15.89 18.00 -8.19
C PRO A 620 -15.98 17.21 -6.87
N THR A 621 -14.85 16.69 -6.39
CA THR A 621 -14.76 16.16 -5.02
C THR A 621 -13.38 16.35 -4.41
N TYR A 622 -13.34 16.82 -3.17
CA TYR A 622 -12.09 16.95 -2.42
C TYR A 622 -11.81 15.72 -1.57
N TRP A 623 -10.69 15.03 -1.81
CA TRP A 623 -10.36 13.77 -1.13
C TRP A 623 -8.85 13.49 -1.08
N SER A 624 -8.44 12.53 -0.24
CA SER A 624 -7.05 12.08 -0.14
C SER A 624 -6.61 11.38 -1.43
N SER A 625 -5.40 11.70 -1.90
CA SER A 625 -4.65 10.88 -2.85
C SER A 625 -3.67 9.97 -2.11
N VAL A 626 -2.98 10.48 -1.08
CA VAL A 626 -2.04 9.70 -0.28
C VAL A 626 -2.27 10.00 1.20
N GLU A 627 -2.40 8.95 2.01
CA GLU A 627 -2.43 9.04 3.49
C GLU A 627 -1.12 8.47 4.02
N THR A 628 -0.50 9.13 5.00
CA THR A 628 0.69 8.65 5.70
C THR A 628 0.45 8.62 7.21
N HIS A 629 0.90 7.56 7.87
CA HIS A 629 0.85 7.40 9.32
C HIS A 629 2.26 7.09 9.84
N MET A 630 2.92 8.10 10.39
CA MET A 630 4.30 8.06 10.86
C MET A 630 4.38 7.65 12.32
N ASP A 631 4.97 6.50 12.60
CA ASP A 631 5.23 5.98 13.94
C ASP A 631 6.56 6.55 14.44
N LEU A 632 6.47 7.68 15.15
CA LEU A 632 7.62 8.52 15.52
C LEU A 632 8.54 7.81 16.55
N GLN A 633 8.00 6.87 17.32
CA GLN A 633 8.75 6.06 18.28
C GLN A 633 9.62 5.00 17.57
N SER A 634 9.07 4.25 16.62
CA SER A 634 9.82 3.23 15.87
C SER A 634 10.63 3.78 14.69
N GLY A 635 10.30 4.97 14.19
CA GLY A 635 10.89 5.55 12.97
C GLY A 635 10.42 4.87 11.68
N ARG A 636 9.31 4.14 11.73
CA ARG A 636 8.64 3.55 10.56
C ARG A 636 7.37 4.34 10.24
N TYR A 637 6.84 4.15 9.04
CA TYR A 637 5.53 4.68 8.67
C TYR A 637 4.83 3.71 7.71
N VAL A 638 3.53 3.90 7.55
CA VAL A 638 2.76 3.28 6.46
C VAL A 638 2.18 4.40 5.62
N ALA A 639 2.24 4.25 4.30
CA ALA A 639 1.56 5.14 3.36
C ALA A 639 0.63 4.34 2.45
N THR A 640 -0.55 4.89 2.18
CA THR A 640 -1.60 4.32 1.32
C THR A 640 -1.99 5.29 0.21
N GLY A 641 -2.44 4.79 -0.93
CA GLY A 641 -2.84 5.61 -2.08
C GLY A 641 -1.71 5.86 -3.09
N ILE A 642 -0.63 5.07 -3.07
CA ILE A 642 0.46 5.17 -4.06
C ILE A 642 0.03 4.47 -5.36
N ASP A 643 -0.99 5.02 -6.01
CA ASP A 643 -1.65 4.51 -7.22
C ASP A 643 -1.12 5.14 -8.53
N ASN A 644 0.00 5.87 -8.47
CA ASN A 644 0.57 6.64 -9.58
C ASN A 644 0.75 5.83 -10.88
N GLN A 645 1.10 4.54 -10.74
CA GLN A 645 1.36 3.61 -11.85
C GLN A 645 0.15 2.71 -12.20
N ASP A 646 -1.02 2.99 -11.62
CA ASP A 646 -2.27 2.27 -11.84
C ASP A 646 -3.23 3.01 -12.79
N PRO A 647 -4.29 2.34 -13.27
CA PRO A 647 -5.45 3.02 -13.86
C PRO A 647 -6.01 4.08 -12.90
N VAL A 648 -6.40 5.22 -13.47
CA VAL A 648 -7.01 6.33 -12.73
C VAL A 648 -8.29 5.88 -12.02
N ASN A 649 -8.53 6.46 -10.85
CA ASN A 649 -9.70 6.16 -10.03
C ASN A 649 -10.99 6.51 -10.79
N THR A 650 -11.87 5.52 -10.89
CA THR A 650 -13.15 5.65 -11.59
C THR A 650 -14.24 6.06 -10.62
N PHE A 651 -15.15 6.93 -11.05
CA PHE A 651 -16.27 7.41 -10.24
C PHE A 651 -17.60 7.31 -11.00
N ASN A 652 -18.69 7.30 -10.24
CA ASN A 652 -20.08 7.18 -10.72
C ASN A 652 -20.32 5.99 -11.68
N VAL A 653 -19.55 4.91 -11.53
CA VAL A 653 -19.70 3.70 -12.35
C VAL A 653 -20.87 2.86 -11.86
N PRO A 654 -21.70 2.24 -12.74
CA PRO A 654 -22.85 1.44 -12.33
C PRO A 654 -22.46 0.20 -11.50
N LEU A 655 -22.60 0.30 -10.18
CA LEU A 655 -22.37 -0.78 -9.22
C LEU A 655 -23.71 -1.21 -8.58
N SER A 656 -23.79 -2.48 -8.18
CA SER A 656 -25.02 -3.05 -7.59
C SER A 656 -24.75 -3.66 -6.21
N PRO A 657 -25.57 -3.38 -5.18
CA PRO A 657 -25.49 -4.02 -3.86
C PRO A 657 -25.44 -5.56 -3.92
N SER A 658 -26.05 -6.16 -4.94
CA SER A 658 -26.02 -7.62 -5.19
C SER A 658 -24.60 -8.19 -5.36
N SER A 659 -23.65 -7.38 -5.85
CA SER A 659 -22.24 -7.76 -6.02
C SER A 659 -21.46 -7.75 -4.70
N TYR A 660 -21.99 -7.09 -3.67
CA TYR A 660 -21.37 -6.92 -2.36
C TYR A 660 -21.96 -7.91 -1.34
N THR A 661 -22.18 -9.16 -1.73
CA THR A 661 -22.72 -10.19 -0.84
C THR A 661 -21.66 -11.24 -0.49
N PRO A 662 -21.75 -11.92 0.69
CA PRO A 662 -20.85 -13.03 1.01
C PRO A 662 -20.87 -14.17 -0.02
N GLN A 663 -21.95 -14.30 -0.80
CA GLN A 663 -22.05 -15.26 -1.89
C GLN A 663 -21.37 -14.76 -3.17
N ALA A 664 -21.48 -13.48 -3.52
CA ALA A 664 -20.69 -12.88 -4.60
C ALA A 664 -19.18 -12.96 -4.31
N LEU A 665 -18.78 -12.72 -3.05
CA LEU A 665 -17.40 -12.85 -2.57
C LEU A 665 -16.82 -14.26 -2.81
N ARG A 666 -17.60 -15.32 -2.53
CA ARG A 666 -17.23 -16.72 -2.83
C ARG A 666 -17.07 -17.00 -4.32
N THR A 667 -17.83 -16.32 -5.18
CA THR A 667 -17.74 -16.47 -6.63
C THR A 667 -16.54 -15.74 -7.20
N ARG A 668 -16.22 -14.53 -6.70
CA ARG A 668 -15.06 -13.74 -7.09
C ARG A 668 -13.75 -14.46 -6.72
N GLY A 669 -13.53 -14.80 -5.45
CA GLY A 669 -12.29 -15.45 -4.99
C GLY A 669 -12.04 -16.90 -5.47
N ARG A 670 -12.91 -17.44 -6.34
CA ARG A 670 -12.72 -18.75 -7.01
C ARG A 670 -12.14 -18.63 -8.42
N ARG A 671 -12.16 -17.43 -8.99
CA ARG A 671 -11.47 -17.09 -10.24
C ARG A 671 -9.99 -16.89 -9.97
#